data_AF-A0A7Z8KND2-F1
#
_entry.id   AF-A0A7Z8KND2-F1
#
_cell.length_a   1.000
_cell.length_b   1.000
_cell.length_c   1.000
_cell.angle_alpha   90.00
_cell.angle_beta   90.00
_cell.angle_gamma   90.00
#
_symmetry.space_group_name_H-M   'P 1'
#
loop_
_entity.id
_entity.type
_entity.pdbx_description
1 polymer ?
#
loop_
_entity_poly.entity_id
_entity_poly.type
_entity_poly.pdbx_seq_one_letter_code
_entity_poly.pdbx_strand_id
1 'polypeptide(L)'
;MHLIIAEKHIAAKRIAAILAPQKVKQVRVSGVDTYEYELDEERKVFIGLSGHIVKLDFPKAYNNWQKVEANELVGAEIITASTQVKIVSALKKLGKEATKVTIATDYDREGELIGVEALDIIKQVNENVVFDRVHYSAITPKAIDNAFSNPSDVDFNLADAGHSRQVIDLVWGASLTRYISLAAGRLGKMFLSVGRVQSPTLALIVEREKEREAFIPKPYWELSAMLKSKNGEEFKVEHRTKRFWEKAEVDAAMAKISIGDDAQVIELKTSEKTDKPPTPFNTTEFISAASSIGFTAANAMRIAETLYTNGFISYPRTDNTVYPDTLDLRAQIEIFKTGTFKEYALKLLEKKELVPTKGKKETTDHPPIFPASLAKKSEMNEQEWKLYEMVVRRFFATFADPAKWETIRSRYDIKGEEFKANGARLVEPGWRWYYHYNAPEDRLLPKMEEGDIHSVLKIDVEAKETQPPGRYGQGRLIKIMEEMGLGTKATRHDIISKLYSRAYVHGNPLQPTKTAVAVVDALEKFAPTISKPDMTSKLEADMDRIAEGGIPEDNVLNESREMLEEVFTDLEKNKDDISESLRAGLREDKIIGTCVECGSNLMVMRSKRGGRFIGCEGYPDCTFSLPLPRSGQIIVTDKQCEEHGLYHIRIINAGKRPWNLGCPECNFIEWQKTQEEEKKKKKEESPDKEKPKTLNDISGIGKVTAEKLADAGICSVDELCEADALELAKATSIPVKKIKTWQSDIV
;
A
#
# COMPACT_ATOMS: atom_id res chain seq x y z
N MET A 1 24.17 29.99 20.10
CA MET A 1 23.20 28.87 20.19
C MET A 1 23.43 27.95 19.01
N HIS A 2 23.55 26.65 19.24
CA HIS A 2 23.67 25.63 18.18
C HIS A 2 22.30 25.02 17.90
N LEU A 3 21.80 25.18 16.67
CA LEU A 3 20.51 24.66 16.22
C LEU A 3 20.71 23.36 15.44
N ILE A 4 20.06 22.28 15.84
CA ILE A 4 20.09 20.98 15.16
C ILE A 4 18.70 20.70 14.58
N ILE A 5 18.65 20.37 13.29
CA ILE A 5 17.40 20.19 12.55
C ILE A 5 17.29 18.74 12.10
N ALA A 6 16.27 18.02 12.58
CA ALA A 6 15.97 16.66 12.13
C ALA A 6 14.68 16.63 11.30
N GLU A 7 14.52 15.62 10.45
CA GLU A 7 13.38 15.53 9.51
C GLU A 7 12.02 15.38 10.23
N LYS A 8 12.01 14.74 11.41
CA LYS A 8 10.79 14.43 12.17
C LYS A 8 10.96 14.78 13.65
N HIS A 9 9.87 15.17 14.30
CA HIS A 9 9.84 15.47 15.76
C HIS A 9 10.43 14.36 16.63
N ILE A 10 10.10 13.11 16.33
CA ILE A 10 10.59 11.96 17.08
C ILE A 10 12.10 11.73 16.88
N ALA A 11 12.63 12.00 15.69
CA ALA A 11 14.08 11.94 15.43
C ALA A 11 14.81 13.02 16.23
N ALA A 12 14.34 14.28 16.17
CA ALA A 12 14.90 15.38 16.96
C ALA A 12 14.91 15.08 18.46
N LYS A 13 13.80 14.56 19.00
CA LYS A 13 13.68 14.17 20.41
C LYS A 13 14.73 13.12 20.80
N ARG A 14 14.93 12.11 19.96
CA ARG A 14 15.85 11.00 20.23
C ARG A 14 17.30 11.43 20.12
N ILE A 15 17.64 12.16 19.06
CA ILE A 15 19.00 12.71 18.87
C ILE A 15 19.35 13.61 20.06
N ALA A 16 18.43 14.49 20.47
CA ALA A 16 18.62 15.32 21.66
C ALA A 16 18.85 14.48 22.92
N ALA A 17 18.05 13.42 23.12
CA ALA A 17 18.18 12.55 24.29
C ALA A 17 19.48 11.72 24.31
N ILE A 18 20.03 11.40 23.14
CA ILE A 18 21.29 10.67 23.00
C ILE A 18 22.48 11.59 23.32
N LEU A 19 22.49 12.79 22.73
CA LEU A 19 23.62 13.73 22.85
C LEU A 19 23.64 14.48 24.18
N ALA A 20 22.51 14.54 24.90
CA ALA A 20 22.44 15.30 26.13
C ALA A 20 23.08 14.54 27.31
N PRO A 21 24.03 15.16 28.03
CA PRO A 21 24.59 14.58 29.26
C PRO A 21 23.58 14.60 30.42
N GLN A 22 22.49 15.34 30.27
CA GLN A 22 21.45 15.56 31.28
C GLN A 22 20.06 15.50 30.65
N LYS A 23 19.02 15.54 31.50
CA LYS A 23 17.64 15.49 31.02
C LYS A 23 17.33 16.68 30.12
N VAL A 24 16.94 16.39 28.88
CA VAL A 24 16.57 17.40 27.89
C VAL A 24 15.29 18.13 28.30
N LYS A 25 15.29 19.46 28.18
CA LYS A 25 14.13 20.31 28.44
C LYS A 25 13.31 20.46 27.17
N GLN A 26 12.01 20.19 27.24
CA GLN A 26 11.09 20.45 26.13
C GLN A 26 10.58 21.89 26.20
N VAL A 27 10.70 22.63 25.10
CA VAL A 27 10.25 24.03 24.97
C VAL A 27 9.40 24.18 23.72
N ARG A 28 8.32 24.97 23.79
CA ARG A 28 7.51 25.31 22.62
C ARG A 28 7.95 26.61 21.99
N VAL A 29 8.29 26.56 20.71
CA VAL A 29 8.66 27.72 19.88
C VAL A 29 7.67 27.83 18.74
N SER A 30 6.94 28.94 18.67
CA SER A 30 5.87 29.16 17.66
C SER A 30 4.84 28.02 17.58
N GLY A 31 4.60 27.33 18.71
CA GLY A 31 3.68 26.19 18.79
C GLY A 31 4.25 24.85 18.32
N VAL A 32 5.56 24.78 18.06
CA VAL A 32 6.30 23.55 17.72
C VAL A 32 7.13 23.11 18.93
N ASP A 33 7.12 21.81 19.21
CA ASP A 33 7.95 21.24 20.27
C ASP A 33 9.43 21.21 19.83
N THR A 34 10.28 21.79 20.66
CA THR A 34 11.75 21.80 20.54
C THR A 34 12.34 21.21 21.80
N TYR A 35 13.57 20.73 21.70
CA TYR A 35 14.27 20.08 22.79
C TYR A 35 15.59 20.79 23.01
N GLU A 36 15.90 21.22 24.23
CA GLU A 36 17.10 21.98 24.52
C GLU A 36 17.84 21.47 25.75
N TYR A 37 19.17 21.58 25.70
CA TYR A 37 20.03 21.46 26.86
C TYR A 37 21.23 22.39 26.70
N GLU A 38 21.90 22.66 27.81
CA GLU A 38 23.11 23.47 27.86
C GLU A 38 24.28 22.58 28.25
N LEU A 39 25.40 22.76 27.57
CA LEU A 39 26.67 22.07 27.81
C LEU A 39 27.80 23.04 27.48
N ASP A 40 28.75 23.23 28.41
CA ASP A 40 29.91 24.11 28.23
C ASP A 40 29.56 25.53 27.75
N GLU A 41 28.56 26.16 28.38
CA GLU A 41 28.00 27.49 28.03
C GLU A 41 27.38 27.57 26.62
N GLU A 42 27.28 26.45 25.90
CA GLU A 42 26.61 26.35 24.61
C GLU A 42 25.19 25.79 24.78
N ARG A 43 24.19 26.63 24.50
CA ARG A 43 22.80 26.20 24.37
C ARG A 43 22.59 25.47 23.04
N LYS A 44 22.25 24.18 23.11
CA LYS A 44 21.89 23.32 21.98
C LYS A 44 20.37 23.17 21.90
N VAL A 45 19.81 23.43 20.72
CA VAL A 45 18.36 23.36 20.47
C VAL A 45 18.10 22.43 19.30
N PHE A 46 17.22 21.46 19.50
CA PHE A 46 16.82 20.47 18.51
C PHE A 46 15.39 20.75 18.08
N ILE A 47 15.17 20.85 16.78
CA ILE A 47 13.85 20.98 16.17
C ILE A 47 13.65 19.85 15.18
N GLY A 48 12.48 19.21 15.26
CA GLY A 48 12.06 18.26 14.23
C GLY A 48 11.13 18.95 13.25
N LEU A 49 11.29 18.62 11.97
CA LEU A 49 10.39 19.03 10.90
C LEU A 49 9.19 18.07 10.81
N SER A 50 8.53 18.03 9.66
CA SER A 50 7.43 17.12 9.37
C SER A 50 7.52 16.64 7.92
N GLY A 51 8.70 16.19 7.51
CA GLY A 51 9.08 16.06 6.11
C GLY A 51 9.24 17.44 5.47
N HIS A 52 8.90 17.57 4.18
CA HIS A 52 8.88 18.86 3.47
C HIS A 52 8.01 19.90 4.20
N ILE A 53 8.60 21.07 4.44
CA ILE A 53 7.97 22.21 5.10
C ILE A 53 7.48 23.27 4.12
N VAL A 54 7.86 23.10 2.85
CA VAL A 54 7.37 23.82 1.70
C VAL A 54 6.80 22.83 0.67
N LYS A 55 6.18 23.36 -0.39
CA LYS A 55 5.80 22.60 -1.57
C LYS A 55 6.01 23.45 -2.81
N LEU A 56 6.31 22.80 -3.92
CA LEU A 56 6.27 23.40 -5.24
C LEU A 56 4.81 23.48 -5.73
N ASP A 57 4.48 24.58 -6.41
CA ASP A 57 3.17 24.80 -7.03
C ASP A 57 3.32 25.76 -8.22
N PHE A 58 2.25 25.90 -9.01
CA PHE A 58 2.18 26.93 -10.03
C PHE A 58 1.62 28.24 -9.46
N PRO A 59 1.90 29.39 -10.09
CA PRO A 59 1.21 30.64 -9.78
C PRO A 59 -0.31 30.49 -9.82
N LYS A 60 -1.02 31.25 -8.97
CA LYS A 60 -2.49 31.15 -8.83
C LYS A 60 -3.27 31.31 -10.14
N ALA A 61 -2.70 31.99 -11.14
CA ALA A 61 -3.29 32.14 -12.47
C ALA A 61 -3.56 30.78 -13.15
N TYR A 62 -2.72 29.76 -12.89
CA TYR A 62 -2.81 28.43 -13.47
C TYR A 62 -3.83 27.50 -12.77
N ASN A 63 -4.49 27.94 -11.70
CA ASN A 63 -5.40 27.09 -10.91
C ASN A 63 -6.69 26.73 -11.65
N ASN A 64 -7.12 27.55 -12.62
CA ASN A 64 -8.34 27.28 -13.36
C ASN A 64 -8.05 26.42 -14.60
N TRP A 65 -8.26 25.11 -14.48
CA TRP A 65 -7.97 24.13 -15.52
C TRP A 65 -8.77 24.35 -16.81
N GLN A 66 -9.89 25.08 -16.77
CA GLN A 66 -10.71 25.34 -17.95
C GLN A 66 -10.32 26.62 -18.69
N LYS A 67 -9.46 27.45 -18.09
CA LYS A 67 -9.05 28.74 -18.67
C LYS A 67 -7.60 28.76 -19.15
N VAL A 68 -6.82 27.76 -18.76
CA VAL A 68 -5.40 27.68 -19.05
C VAL A 68 -5.13 26.33 -19.65
N GLU A 69 -4.56 26.32 -20.86
CA GLU A 69 -4.27 25.08 -21.56
C GLU A 69 -3.25 24.24 -20.78
N ALA A 70 -3.31 22.93 -20.98
CA ALA A 70 -2.46 22.02 -20.22
C ALA A 70 -0.98 22.14 -20.61
N ASN A 71 -0.69 22.49 -21.86
CA ASN A 71 0.68 22.67 -22.37
C ASN A 71 1.35 23.94 -21.79
N GLU A 72 0.59 24.97 -21.41
CA GLU A 72 1.14 26.20 -20.82
C GLU A 72 1.86 25.95 -19.48
N LEU A 73 1.50 24.88 -18.77
CA LEU A 73 2.17 24.46 -17.54
C LEU A 73 3.61 23.98 -17.79
N VAL A 74 3.93 23.55 -19.01
CA VAL A 74 5.27 23.04 -19.37
C VAL A 74 6.30 24.15 -19.38
N GLY A 75 5.92 25.39 -19.68
CA GLY A 75 6.78 26.58 -19.61
C GLY A 75 6.56 27.44 -18.37
N ALA A 76 5.63 27.07 -17.49
CA ALA A 76 5.26 27.90 -16.35
C ALA A 76 6.37 27.96 -15.29
N GLU A 77 6.51 29.14 -14.67
CA GLU A 77 7.32 29.36 -13.48
C GLU A 77 6.77 28.53 -12.31
N ILE A 78 7.68 27.98 -11.50
CA ILE A 78 7.34 27.22 -10.29
C ILE A 78 7.58 28.11 -9.07
N ILE A 79 6.60 28.11 -8.17
CA ILE A 79 6.68 28.86 -6.92
C ILE A 79 6.74 27.93 -5.71
N THR A 80 7.43 28.37 -4.67
CA THR A 80 7.53 27.64 -3.41
C THR A 80 6.54 28.22 -2.40
N ALA A 81 5.67 27.37 -1.86
CA ALA A 81 4.67 27.74 -0.87
C ALA A 81 4.89 27.00 0.46
N SER A 82 4.85 27.73 1.58
CA SER A 82 4.95 27.13 2.92
C SER A 82 3.76 26.21 3.21
N THR A 83 4.02 24.95 3.55
CA THR A 83 3.01 23.99 4.02
C THR A 83 2.89 23.98 5.54
N GLN A 84 4.02 24.21 6.23
CA GLN A 84 4.11 24.11 7.70
C GLN A 84 4.43 25.47 8.35
N VAL A 85 3.46 26.38 8.32
CA VAL A 85 3.63 27.79 8.76
C VAL A 85 4.24 27.92 10.18
N LYS A 86 3.86 27.05 11.11
CA LYS A 86 4.39 27.06 12.48
C LYS A 86 5.86 26.65 12.54
N ILE A 87 6.25 25.64 11.78
CA ILE A 87 7.65 25.16 11.71
C ILE A 87 8.52 26.23 11.04
N VAL A 88 8.07 26.80 9.92
CA VAL A 88 8.76 27.92 9.26
C VAL A 88 8.94 29.11 10.20
N SER A 89 7.91 29.46 10.98
CA SER A 89 8.01 30.51 12.01
C SER A 89 9.00 30.16 13.11
N ALA A 90 9.03 28.91 13.57
CA ALA A 90 9.98 28.45 14.58
C ALA A 90 11.43 28.48 14.05
N LEU A 91 11.67 28.02 12.82
CA LEU A 91 12.97 28.08 12.16
C LEU A 91 13.46 29.51 12.02
N LYS A 92 12.60 30.45 11.57
CA LYS A 92 12.95 31.87 11.49
C LYS A 92 13.24 32.49 12.87
N LYS A 93 12.55 32.06 13.92
CA LYS A 93 12.79 32.56 15.27
C LYS A 93 14.12 32.06 15.83
N LEU A 94 14.37 30.75 15.74
CA LEU A 94 15.59 30.12 16.22
C LEU A 94 16.80 30.52 15.38
N GLY A 95 16.64 30.63 14.06
CA GLY A 95 17.69 31.00 13.11
C GLY A 95 18.31 32.37 13.38
N LYS A 96 17.54 33.32 13.92
CA LYS A 96 18.06 34.65 14.35
C LYS A 96 19.07 34.56 15.48
N GLU A 97 18.93 33.59 16.37
CA GLU A 97 19.81 33.38 17.53
C GLU A 97 20.93 32.36 17.23
N ALA A 98 20.83 31.64 16.10
CA ALA A 98 21.72 30.54 15.77
C ALA A 98 23.10 31.05 15.34
N THR A 99 24.12 30.58 16.05
CA THR A 99 25.53 30.78 15.66
C THR A 99 26.03 29.65 14.76
N LYS A 100 25.41 28.47 14.90
CA LYS A 100 25.68 27.26 14.11
C LYS A 100 24.37 26.50 13.85
N VAL A 101 24.23 25.93 12.66
CA VAL A 101 23.13 25.03 12.26
C VAL A 101 23.69 23.68 11.84
N THR A 102 23.20 22.58 12.40
CA THR A 102 23.52 21.23 11.93
C THR A 102 22.29 20.60 11.31
N ILE A 103 22.39 20.21 10.04
CA ILE A 103 21.38 19.43 9.35
C ILE A 103 21.57 17.95 9.75
N ALA A 104 20.55 17.41 10.37
CA ALA A 104 20.45 16.02 10.85
C ALA A 104 19.16 15.37 10.32
N THR A 105 18.80 15.65 9.07
CA THR A 105 17.75 14.95 8.33
C THR A 105 18.22 13.55 7.92
N ASP A 106 17.31 12.69 7.46
CA ASP A 106 17.71 11.35 7.01
C ASP A 106 18.66 11.45 5.80
N TYR A 107 19.57 10.48 5.63
CA TYR A 107 20.65 10.58 4.64
C TYR A 107 20.25 10.01 3.26
N ASP A 108 19.18 10.57 2.68
CA ASP A 108 18.78 10.31 1.28
C ASP A 108 18.56 11.63 0.52
N ARG A 109 18.25 11.55 -0.78
CA ARG A 109 17.97 12.74 -1.61
C ARG A 109 16.89 13.64 -1.03
N GLU A 110 15.83 13.04 -0.51
CA GLU A 110 14.70 13.79 0.06
C GLU A 110 15.11 14.47 1.36
N GLY A 111 15.84 13.76 2.23
CA GLY A 111 16.35 14.31 3.48
C GLY A 111 17.35 15.44 3.28
N GLU A 112 18.22 15.35 2.26
CA GLU A 112 19.14 16.44 1.91
C GLU A 112 18.38 17.68 1.42
N LEU A 113 17.42 17.49 0.51
CA LEU A 113 16.53 18.56 0.05
C LEU A 113 15.77 19.23 1.21
N ILE A 114 15.15 18.45 2.10
CA ILE A 114 14.45 18.97 3.28
C ILE A 114 15.41 19.78 4.18
N GLY A 115 16.65 19.34 4.30
CA GLY A 115 17.71 20.03 5.03
C GLY A 115 18.03 21.40 4.42
N VAL A 116 18.20 21.45 3.09
CA VAL A 116 18.45 22.68 2.33
C VAL A 116 17.25 23.64 2.41
N GLU A 117 16.01 23.14 2.27
CA GLU A 117 14.80 23.96 2.45
C GLU A 117 14.78 24.68 3.82
N ALA A 118 15.14 23.95 4.88
CA ALA A 118 15.20 24.52 6.23
C ALA A 118 16.34 25.53 6.38
N LEU A 119 17.50 25.25 5.78
CA LEU A 119 18.66 26.14 5.75
C LEU A 119 18.33 27.45 5.02
N ASP A 120 17.67 27.39 3.86
CA ASP A 120 17.26 28.57 3.09
C ASP A 120 16.30 29.47 3.86
N ILE A 121 15.35 28.88 4.59
CA ILE A 121 14.45 29.62 5.48
C ILE A 121 15.22 30.33 6.60
N ILE A 122 16.29 29.74 7.12
CA ILE A 122 17.15 30.35 8.15
C ILE A 122 18.00 31.46 7.54
N LYS A 123 18.60 31.24 6.36
CA LYS A 123 19.41 32.25 5.66
C LYS A 123 18.64 33.54 5.36
N GLN A 124 17.32 33.47 5.16
CA GLN A 124 16.45 34.66 5.05
C GLN A 124 16.48 35.59 6.29
N VAL A 125 16.85 35.08 7.46
CA VAL A 125 16.91 35.86 8.72
C VAL A 125 18.31 35.95 9.30
N ASN A 126 19.25 35.14 8.81
CA ASN A 126 20.65 35.07 9.23
C ASN A 126 21.51 34.51 8.08
N GLU A 127 21.90 35.40 7.15
CA GLU A 127 22.60 35.04 5.91
C GLU A 127 23.98 34.41 6.16
N ASN A 128 24.67 34.83 7.23
CA ASN A 128 26.04 34.40 7.56
C ASN A 128 26.09 33.25 8.57
N VAL A 129 24.99 32.52 8.77
CA VAL A 129 24.95 31.39 9.71
C VAL A 129 25.95 30.31 9.27
N VAL A 130 26.74 29.80 10.21
CA VAL A 130 27.61 28.64 9.96
C VAL A 130 26.75 27.39 9.94
N PHE A 131 26.95 26.49 8.99
CA PHE A 131 26.18 25.26 8.90
C PHE A 131 27.03 24.04 8.53
N ASP A 132 26.59 22.87 8.95
CA ASP A 132 27.17 21.57 8.60
C ASP A 132 26.09 20.48 8.50
N ARG A 133 26.50 19.29 8.07
CA ARG A 133 25.67 18.10 7.86
C ARG A 133 26.22 16.93 8.66
N VAL A 134 25.35 16.11 9.25
CA VAL A 134 25.75 14.84 9.88
C VAL A 134 25.09 13.66 9.19
N HIS A 135 25.86 12.61 8.90
CA HIS A 135 25.35 11.40 8.25
C HIS A 135 25.23 10.26 9.24
N TYR A 136 24.05 9.64 9.29
CA TYR A 136 23.80 8.46 10.12
C TYR A 136 22.86 7.50 9.41
N SER A 137 23.08 6.20 9.63
CA SER A 137 22.25 5.12 9.07
C SER A 137 21.39 4.42 10.13
N ALA A 138 21.48 4.84 11.40
CA ALA A 138 20.67 4.35 12.51
C ALA A 138 20.64 5.38 13.65
N ILE A 139 19.53 5.45 14.40
CA ILE A 139 19.37 6.35 15.55
C ILE A 139 19.71 5.61 16.85
N THR A 140 21.00 5.29 17.01
CA THR A 140 21.57 4.66 18.20
C THR A 140 22.67 5.54 18.81
N PRO A 141 23.00 5.39 20.11
CA PRO A 141 24.03 6.21 20.75
C PRO A 141 25.35 6.25 19.98
N LYS A 142 25.93 5.07 19.69
CA LYS A 142 27.18 4.93 18.94
C LYS A 142 27.14 5.59 17.56
N ALA A 143 26.03 5.44 16.83
CA ALA A 143 25.92 5.99 15.48
C ALA A 143 25.78 7.52 15.48
N ILE A 144 24.99 8.06 16.39
CA ILE A 144 24.77 9.50 16.53
C ILE A 144 26.04 10.18 17.07
N ASP A 145 26.70 9.62 18.08
CA ASP A 145 27.95 10.19 18.61
C ASP A 145 29.04 10.26 17.53
N ASN A 146 29.16 9.20 16.71
CA ASN A 146 30.09 9.19 15.58
C ASN A 146 29.73 10.25 14.53
N ALA A 147 28.45 10.36 14.16
CA ALA A 147 27.98 11.32 13.16
C ALA A 147 28.24 12.77 13.58
N PHE A 148 27.98 13.12 14.85
CA PHE A 148 28.23 14.47 15.37
C PHE A 148 29.71 14.77 15.64
N SER A 149 30.55 13.74 15.75
CA SER A 149 32.01 13.91 15.85
C SER A 149 32.68 14.11 14.49
N ASN A 150 32.00 13.72 13.41
CA ASN A 150 32.51 13.79 12.03
C ASN A 150 31.51 14.47 11.09
N PRO A 151 31.18 15.76 11.30
CA PRO A 151 30.31 16.50 10.39
C PRO A 151 30.97 16.67 9.02
N SER A 152 30.14 16.77 7.99
CA SER A 152 30.53 17.06 6.61
C SER A 152 29.85 18.34 6.11
N ASP A 153 30.20 18.74 4.90
CA ASP A 153 29.45 19.78 4.18
C ASP A 153 28.08 19.25 3.73
N VAL A 154 27.14 20.18 3.55
CA VAL A 154 25.84 19.91 2.93
C VAL A 154 26.04 19.61 1.45
N ASP A 155 25.40 18.55 0.97
CA ASP A 155 25.50 18.14 -0.43
C ASP A 155 24.39 18.80 -1.27
N PHE A 156 24.70 19.98 -1.82
CA PHE A 156 23.76 20.73 -2.66
C PHE A 156 23.40 19.99 -3.95
N ASN A 157 24.33 19.22 -4.54
CA ASN A 157 24.04 18.43 -5.73
C ASN A 157 23.01 17.33 -5.43
N LEU A 158 23.12 16.68 -4.26
CA LEU A 158 22.15 15.69 -3.82
C LEU A 158 20.76 16.31 -3.56
N ALA A 159 20.72 17.52 -3.01
CA ALA A 159 19.49 18.29 -2.83
C ALA A 159 18.88 18.73 -4.18
N ASP A 160 19.68 19.23 -5.12
CA ASP A 160 19.27 19.63 -6.47
C ASP A 160 18.69 18.45 -7.25
N ALA A 161 19.27 17.25 -7.11
CA ALA A 161 18.70 16.03 -7.69
C ALA A 161 17.30 15.70 -7.12
N GLY A 162 17.08 15.96 -5.83
CA GLY A 162 15.76 15.85 -5.19
C GLY A 162 14.79 16.93 -5.69
N HIS A 163 15.25 18.18 -5.80
CA HIS A 163 14.46 19.32 -6.25
C HIS A 163 14.02 19.15 -7.71
N SER A 164 14.94 18.76 -8.58
CA SER A 164 14.69 18.41 -9.97
C SER A 164 13.57 17.37 -10.09
N ARG A 165 13.61 16.31 -9.26
CA ARG A 165 12.53 15.31 -9.23
C ARG A 165 11.18 15.94 -8.94
N GLN A 166 11.10 16.81 -7.92
CA GLN A 166 9.84 17.45 -7.53
C GLN A 166 9.30 18.37 -8.64
N VAL A 167 10.16 19.16 -9.28
CA VAL A 167 9.81 20.03 -10.40
C VAL A 167 9.28 19.19 -11.57
N ILE A 168 10.04 18.17 -11.98
CA ILE A 168 9.67 17.28 -13.09
C ILE A 168 8.33 16.59 -12.80
N ASP A 169 8.18 15.99 -11.62
CA ASP A 169 6.94 15.29 -11.25
C ASP A 169 5.74 16.24 -11.17
N LEU A 170 5.92 17.49 -10.71
CA LEU A 170 4.88 18.52 -10.71
C LEU A 170 4.49 18.91 -12.15
N VAL A 171 5.47 19.23 -12.99
CA VAL A 171 5.25 19.69 -14.37
C VAL A 171 4.61 18.58 -15.21
N TRP A 172 5.20 17.38 -15.24
CA TRP A 172 4.65 16.24 -15.96
C TRP A 172 3.29 15.82 -15.40
N GLY A 173 3.21 15.67 -14.08
CA GLY A 173 2.01 15.18 -13.41
C GLY A 173 0.83 16.11 -13.59
N ALA A 174 1.00 17.42 -13.35
CA ALA A 174 -0.09 18.39 -13.44
C ALA A 174 -0.54 18.59 -14.89
N SER A 175 0.40 18.72 -15.83
CA SER A 175 0.10 18.97 -17.25
C SER A 175 -0.66 17.80 -17.86
N LEU A 176 -0.13 16.58 -17.73
CA LEU A 176 -0.75 15.38 -18.31
C LEU A 176 -2.05 14.99 -17.61
N THR A 177 -2.11 15.10 -16.28
CA THR A 177 -3.34 14.86 -15.53
C THR A 177 -4.43 15.83 -15.98
N ARG A 178 -4.11 17.12 -16.16
CA ARG A 178 -5.05 18.13 -16.63
C ARG A 178 -5.55 17.78 -18.02
N TYR A 179 -4.65 17.51 -18.95
CA TYR A 179 -4.99 17.18 -20.34
C TYR A 179 -5.93 15.96 -20.42
N ILE A 180 -5.52 14.81 -19.85
CA ILE A 180 -6.29 13.56 -19.90
C ILE A 180 -7.64 13.71 -19.18
N SER A 181 -7.67 14.42 -18.05
CA SER A 181 -8.91 14.67 -17.31
C SER A 181 -9.90 15.52 -18.12
N LEU A 182 -9.43 16.58 -18.78
CA LEU A 182 -10.27 17.45 -19.60
C LEU A 182 -10.80 16.71 -20.85
N ALA A 183 -9.95 15.97 -21.54
CA ALA A 183 -10.36 15.12 -22.68
C ALA A 183 -11.48 14.13 -22.28
N ALA A 184 -11.31 13.50 -21.12
CA ALA A 184 -12.28 12.59 -20.51
C ALA A 184 -13.54 13.25 -19.94
N GLY A 185 -13.63 14.59 -19.90
CA GLY A 185 -14.74 15.31 -19.25
C GLY A 185 -14.80 15.11 -17.73
N ARG A 186 -13.65 14.89 -17.09
CA ARG A 186 -13.50 14.63 -15.65
C ARG A 186 -12.87 15.83 -14.96
N LEU A 187 -13.50 16.30 -13.88
CA LEU A 187 -13.02 17.42 -13.07
C LEU A 187 -13.19 17.14 -11.57
N GLY A 188 -12.57 17.99 -10.74
CA GLY A 188 -12.67 17.94 -9.30
C GLY A 188 -12.18 16.60 -8.75
N LYS A 189 -12.98 15.92 -7.93
CA LYS A 189 -12.59 14.63 -7.30
C LYS A 189 -12.57 13.44 -8.26
N MET A 190 -12.92 13.61 -9.53
CA MET A 190 -13.04 12.52 -10.51
C MET A 190 -11.93 12.54 -11.57
N PHE A 191 -10.88 13.34 -11.37
CA PHE A 191 -9.76 13.47 -12.29
C PHE A 191 -9.02 12.14 -12.53
N LEU A 192 -8.39 12.04 -13.69
CA LEU A 192 -7.57 10.91 -14.12
C LEU A 192 -6.11 11.29 -13.99
N SER A 193 -5.45 10.78 -12.95
CA SER A 193 -4.05 11.10 -12.66
C SER A 193 -3.10 10.40 -13.62
N VAL A 194 -2.18 11.14 -14.20
CA VAL A 194 -1.08 10.63 -15.03
C VAL A 194 0.23 11.06 -14.39
N GLY A 195 1.26 10.22 -14.46
CA GLY A 195 2.57 10.57 -13.93
C GLY A 195 3.66 9.66 -14.49
N ARG A 196 4.88 10.21 -14.57
CA ARG A 196 6.04 9.58 -15.22
C ARG A 196 6.25 8.13 -14.80
N VAL A 197 6.25 7.82 -13.49
CA VAL A 197 6.40 6.43 -13.00
C VAL A 197 5.05 5.70 -12.87
N GLN A 198 3.97 6.43 -12.61
CA GLN A 198 2.64 5.86 -12.39
C GLN A 198 2.08 5.20 -13.66
N SER A 199 2.19 5.88 -14.79
CA SER A 199 1.67 5.45 -16.09
C SER A 199 2.31 4.16 -16.60
N PRO A 200 3.66 4.02 -16.68
CA PRO A 200 4.27 2.77 -17.12
C PRO A 200 4.03 1.63 -16.14
N THR A 201 3.96 1.91 -14.83
CA THR A 201 3.58 0.90 -13.83
C THR A 201 2.15 0.40 -14.06
N LEU A 202 1.23 1.30 -14.41
CA LEU A 202 -0.15 0.92 -14.74
C LEU A 202 -0.22 0.13 -16.05
N ALA A 203 0.58 0.51 -17.05
CA ALA A 203 0.68 -0.20 -18.33
C ALA A 203 1.10 -1.67 -18.13
N LEU A 204 2.10 -1.94 -17.29
CA LEU A 204 2.51 -3.32 -16.95
C LEU A 204 1.36 -4.17 -16.38
N ILE A 205 0.48 -3.55 -15.57
CA ILE A 205 -0.67 -4.24 -14.96
C ILE A 205 -1.74 -4.50 -16.02
N VAL A 206 -2.01 -3.52 -16.88
CA VAL A 206 -2.99 -3.63 -17.98
C VAL A 206 -2.54 -4.66 -19.01
N GLU A 207 -1.27 -4.64 -19.42
CA GLU A 207 -0.70 -5.62 -20.35
C GLU A 207 -0.84 -7.05 -19.81
N ARG A 208 -0.52 -7.28 -18.53
CA ARG A 208 -0.75 -8.59 -17.89
C ARG A 208 -2.23 -8.97 -17.88
N GLU A 209 -3.16 -8.04 -17.71
CA GLU A 209 -4.58 -8.39 -17.76
C GLU A 209 -5.02 -8.72 -19.20
N LYS A 210 -4.54 -7.98 -20.21
CA LYS A 210 -4.78 -8.30 -21.64
C LYS A 210 -4.23 -9.69 -22.01
N GLU A 211 -3.02 -10.04 -21.56
CA GLU A 211 -2.44 -11.38 -21.72
C GLU A 211 -3.35 -12.48 -21.14
N ARG A 212 -4.02 -12.19 -20.02
CA ARG A 212 -4.94 -13.12 -19.37
C ARG A 212 -6.28 -13.22 -20.10
N GLU A 213 -6.84 -12.10 -20.55
CA GLU A 213 -8.10 -12.05 -21.31
C GLU A 213 -7.96 -12.73 -22.68
N ALA A 214 -6.80 -12.60 -23.33
CA ALA A 214 -6.50 -13.25 -24.61
C ALA A 214 -6.11 -14.73 -24.48
N PHE A 215 -5.94 -15.24 -23.25
CA PHE A 215 -5.51 -16.61 -23.01
C PHE A 215 -6.65 -17.61 -23.24
N ILE A 216 -6.45 -18.57 -24.14
CA ILE A 216 -7.39 -19.65 -24.42
C ILE A 216 -6.94 -20.90 -23.64
N PRO A 217 -7.70 -21.36 -22.62
CA PRO A 217 -7.39 -22.58 -21.91
C PRO A 217 -7.36 -23.79 -22.84
N LYS A 218 -6.34 -24.63 -22.67
CA LYS A 218 -6.22 -25.92 -23.36
C LYS A 218 -6.43 -27.05 -22.36
N PRO A 219 -7.36 -27.99 -22.63
CA PRO A 219 -7.52 -29.15 -21.78
C PRO A 219 -6.28 -30.04 -21.87
N TYR A 220 -5.97 -30.70 -20.76
CA TYR A 220 -4.96 -31.75 -20.68
C TYR A 220 -5.33 -32.71 -19.55
N TRP A 221 -4.77 -33.91 -19.62
CA TRP A 221 -4.95 -34.94 -18.60
C TRP A 221 -3.63 -35.26 -17.92
N GLU A 222 -3.70 -35.49 -16.62
CA GLU A 222 -2.58 -35.99 -15.82
C GLU A 222 -2.96 -37.37 -15.27
N LEU A 223 -2.15 -38.38 -15.58
CA LEU A 223 -2.30 -39.73 -15.06
C LEU A 223 -1.42 -39.89 -13.83
N SER A 224 -1.98 -40.42 -12.75
CA SER A 224 -1.27 -40.73 -11.52
C SER A 224 -1.74 -42.04 -10.91
N ALA A 225 -0.89 -42.64 -10.08
CA ALA A 225 -1.22 -43.85 -9.33
C ALA A 225 -0.86 -43.67 -7.86
N MET A 226 -1.64 -44.29 -6.97
CA MET A 226 -1.29 -44.46 -5.57
C MET A 226 -0.66 -45.84 -5.40
N LEU A 227 0.57 -45.88 -4.90
CA LEU A 227 1.30 -47.12 -4.66
C LEU A 227 1.33 -47.43 -3.16
N LYS A 228 1.31 -48.72 -2.83
CA LYS A 228 1.60 -49.24 -1.50
C LYS A 228 2.99 -49.84 -1.46
N SER A 229 3.86 -49.28 -0.63
CA SER A 229 5.19 -49.83 -0.37
C SER A 229 5.13 -51.17 0.36
N LYS A 230 6.26 -51.91 0.37
CA LYS A 230 6.41 -53.15 1.15
C LYS A 230 6.13 -52.97 2.64
N ASN A 231 6.37 -51.76 3.16
CA ASN A 231 6.19 -51.43 4.57
C ASN A 231 4.76 -50.93 4.89
N GLY A 232 3.87 -50.93 3.90
CA GLY A 232 2.48 -50.50 4.04
C GLY A 232 2.24 -49.00 3.90
N GLU A 233 3.27 -48.20 3.67
CA GLU A 233 3.15 -46.76 3.41
C GLU A 233 2.60 -46.49 2.01
N GLU A 234 1.69 -45.54 1.90
CA GLU A 234 1.06 -45.13 0.63
C GLU A 234 1.67 -43.84 0.10
N PHE A 235 1.90 -43.77 -1.20
CA PHE A 235 2.45 -42.57 -1.84
C PHE A 235 2.01 -42.44 -3.31
N LYS A 236 1.87 -41.18 -3.76
CA LYS A 236 1.44 -40.85 -5.12
C LYS A 236 2.63 -40.82 -6.07
N VAL A 237 2.49 -41.48 -7.22
CA VAL A 237 3.39 -41.37 -8.38
C VAL A 237 2.64 -40.73 -9.55
N GLU A 238 3.34 -39.93 -10.34
CA GLU A 238 2.80 -39.27 -11.53
C GLU A 238 3.37 -39.95 -12.77
N HIS A 239 2.58 -40.05 -13.84
CA HIS A 239 3.08 -40.58 -15.10
C HIS A 239 4.25 -39.73 -15.63
N ARG A 240 5.20 -40.35 -16.34
CA ARG A 240 6.38 -39.66 -16.89
C ARG A 240 5.96 -38.48 -17.78
N THR A 241 4.99 -38.71 -18.67
CA THR A 241 4.32 -37.68 -19.46
C THR A 241 3.51 -36.79 -18.53
N LYS A 242 4.01 -35.57 -18.31
CA LYS A 242 3.41 -34.62 -17.37
C LYS A 242 2.00 -34.20 -17.79
N ARG A 243 1.76 -34.05 -19.09
CA ARG A 243 0.47 -33.62 -19.66
C ARG A 243 0.20 -34.40 -20.92
N PHE A 244 -0.90 -35.13 -20.92
CA PHE A 244 -1.48 -35.71 -22.13
C PHE A 244 -2.42 -34.67 -22.75
N TRP A 245 -2.25 -34.36 -24.03
CA TRP A 245 -3.05 -33.33 -24.70
C TRP A 245 -4.28 -33.91 -25.40
N GLU A 246 -4.30 -35.23 -25.62
CA GLU A 246 -5.41 -35.94 -26.22
C GLU A 246 -5.94 -37.00 -25.25
N LYS A 247 -7.26 -37.07 -25.10
CA LYS A 247 -7.89 -38.02 -24.17
C LYS A 247 -7.57 -39.48 -24.53
N ALA A 248 -7.51 -39.78 -25.82
CA ALA A 248 -7.19 -41.13 -26.31
C ALA A 248 -5.79 -41.60 -25.88
N GLU A 249 -4.81 -40.70 -25.74
CA GLU A 249 -3.46 -41.04 -25.32
C GLU A 249 -3.42 -41.45 -23.84
N VAL A 250 -4.11 -40.69 -22.98
CA VAL A 250 -4.19 -41.03 -21.55
C VAL A 250 -5.04 -42.28 -21.31
N ASP A 251 -6.12 -42.46 -22.07
CA ASP A 251 -6.97 -43.66 -21.98
C ASP A 251 -6.20 -44.90 -22.42
N ALA A 252 -5.36 -44.81 -23.45
CA ALA A 252 -4.50 -45.89 -23.91
C ALA A 252 -3.40 -46.25 -22.88
N ALA A 253 -2.80 -45.25 -22.22
CA ALA A 253 -1.84 -45.48 -21.14
C ALA A 253 -2.53 -46.10 -19.91
N MET A 254 -3.69 -45.58 -19.52
CA MET A 254 -4.48 -46.09 -18.40
C MET A 254 -4.95 -47.54 -18.62
N ALA A 255 -5.34 -47.90 -19.84
CA ALA A 255 -5.82 -49.26 -20.16
C ALA A 255 -4.76 -50.37 -20.00
N LYS A 256 -3.47 -50.01 -19.94
CA LYS A 256 -2.38 -50.97 -19.73
C LYS A 256 -2.14 -51.32 -18.28
N ILE A 257 -2.66 -50.52 -17.35
CA ILE A 257 -2.42 -50.65 -15.91
C ILE A 257 -3.73 -50.93 -15.17
N SER A 258 -3.65 -51.65 -14.05
CA SER A 258 -4.79 -52.06 -13.24
C SER A 258 -4.46 -52.02 -11.75
N ILE A 259 -5.51 -51.90 -10.93
CA ILE A 259 -5.36 -52.03 -9.47
C ILE A 259 -4.85 -53.43 -9.16
N GLY A 260 -3.85 -53.52 -8.28
CA GLY A 260 -3.17 -54.75 -7.93
C GLY A 260 -1.94 -55.07 -8.79
N ASP A 261 -1.68 -54.32 -9.87
CA ASP A 261 -0.46 -54.50 -10.64
C ASP A 261 0.80 -54.17 -9.82
N ASP A 262 1.89 -54.84 -10.19
CA ASP A 262 3.22 -54.60 -9.66
C ASP A 262 3.84 -53.36 -10.31
N ALA A 263 4.24 -52.41 -9.47
CA ALA A 263 5.04 -51.25 -9.83
C ALA A 263 6.49 -51.49 -9.42
N GLN A 264 7.38 -51.76 -10.39
CA GLN A 264 8.79 -52.02 -10.14
C GLN A 264 9.59 -50.72 -10.14
N VAL A 265 10.42 -50.49 -9.13
CA VAL A 265 11.39 -49.39 -9.11
C VAL A 265 12.47 -49.66 -10.15
N ILE A 266 12.50 -48.88 -11.23
CA ILE A 266 13.48 -49.02 -12.33
C ILE A 266 14.65 -48.03 -12.22
N GLU A 267 14.50 -46.95 -11.47
CA GLU A 267 15.58 -46.01 -11.17
C GLU A 267 15.31 -45.32 -9.84
N LEU A 268 16.34 -45.19 -9.00
CA LEU A 268 16.32 -44.40 -7.78
C LEU A 268 17.56 -43.51 -7.72
N LYS A 269 17.37 -42.20 -7.94
CA LYS A 269 18.43 -41.21 -7.85
C LYS A 269 18.29 -40.36 -6.61
N THR A 270 19.23 -40.51 -5.69
CA THR A 270 19.39 -39.62 -4.55
C THR A 270 20.46 -38.58 -4.85
N SER A 271 20.14 -37.31 -4.63
CA SER A 271 21.08 -36.22 -4.75
C SER A 271 20.92 -35.20 -3.63
N GLU A 272 22.02 -34.62 -3.19
CA GLU A 272 21.99 -33.50 -2.26
C GLU A 272 21.78 -32.19 -3.04
N LYS A 273 20.84 -31.37 -2.57
CA LYS A 273 20.64 -30.01 -3.04
C LYS A 273 20.99 -29.03 -1.93
N THR A 274 21.96 -28.18 -2.19
CA THR A 274 22.31 -27.06 -1.32
C THR A 274 21.42 -25.85 -1.62
N ASP A 275 20.86 -25.28 -0.57
CA ASP A 275 20.05 -24.07 -0.60
C ASP A 275 20.77 -22.94 0.15
N LYS A 276 21.28 -21.98 -0.62
CA LYS A 276 22.18 -20.95 -0.11
C LYS A 276 21.44 -19.98 0.82
N PRO A 277 22.13 -19.44 1.84
CA PRO A 277 21.53 -18.42 2.69
C PRO A 277 21.14 -17.18 1.88
N PRO A 278 20.13 -16.44 2.35
CA PRO A 278 19.65 -15.27 1.66
C PRO A 278 20.65 -14.11 1.75
N THR A 279 20.61 -13.20 0.77
CA THR A 279 21.34 -11.94 0.85
C THR A 279 20.75 -10.99 1.91
N PRO A 280 21.56 -10.03 2.41
CA PRO A 280 21.08 -8.91 3.23
C PRO A 280 19.85 -8.24 2.61
N PHE A 281 18.99 -7.67 3.44
CA PHE A 281 17.84 -6.92 2.95
C PHE A 281 18.28 -5.59 2.35
N ASN A 282 17.95 -5.36 1.09
CA ASN A 282 17.71 -4.02 0.58
C ASN A 282 16.19 -3.70 0.68
N THR A 283 15.78 -2.52 0.26
CA THR A 283 14.36 -2.10 0.31
C THR A 283 13.45 -3.02 -0.49
N THR A 284 13.83 -3.38 -1.72
CA THR A 284 13.01 -4.24 -2.58
C THR A 284 12.80 -5.63 -1.97
N GLU A 285 13.86 -6.28 -1.50
CA GLU A 285 13.77 -7.62 -0.90
C GLU A 285 13.02 -7.59 0.42
N PHE A 286 13.17 -6.53 1.22
CA PHE A 286 12.37 -6.34 2.44
C PHE A 286 10.88 -6.24 2.11
N ILE A 287 10.49 -5.39 1.17
CA ILE A 287 9.07 -5.23 0.79
C ILE A 287 8.52 -6.52 0.17
N SER A 288 9.30 -7.20 -0.67
CA SER A 288 8.90 -8.48 -1.26
C SER A 288 8.69 -9.55 -0.19
N ALA A 289 9.59 -9.64 0.79
CA ALA A 289 9.46 -10.57 1.91
C ALA A 289 8.23 -10.23 2.78
N ALA A 290 8.03 -8.94 3.12
CA ALA A 290 6.87 -8.47 3.87
C ALA A 290 5.55 -8.78 3.13
N SER A 291 5.55 -8.64 1.80
CA SER A 291 4.38 -8.96 0.97
C SER A 291 4.00 -10.45 1.05
N SER A 292 4.99 -11.35 1.11
CA SER A 292 4.73 -12.79 1.23
C SER A 292 4.09 -13.20 2.56
N ILE A 293 4.19 -12.35 3.59
CA ILE A 293 3.61 -12.58 4.93
C ILE A 293 2.40 -11.66 5.22
N GLY A 294 1.81 -11.07 4.18
CA GLY A 294 0.52 -10.39 4.22
C GLY A 294 0.54 -8.86 4.32
N PHE A 295 1.70 -8.20 4.20
CA PHE A 295 1.77 -6.73 4.22
C PHE A 295 1.62 -6.12 2.83
N THR A 296 0.98 -4.97 2.74
CA THR A 296 1.10 -4.13 1.53
C THR A 296 2.45 -3.43 1.52
N ALA A 297 2.94 -3.07 0.35
CA ALA A 297 4.22 -2.39 0.18
C ALA A 297 4.30 -1.09 1.00
N ALA A 298 3.27 -0.25 0.91
CA ALA A 298 3.19 1.01 1.66
C ALA A 298 3.14 0.78 3.18
N ASN A 299 2.41 -0.24 3.65
CA ASN A 299 2.36 -0.54 5.08
C ASN A 299 3.71 -1.05 5.60
N ALA A 300 4.39 -1.91 4.84
CA ALA A 300 5.70 -2.43 5.20
C ALA A 300 6.72 -1.29 5.35
N MET A 301 6.79 -0.36 4.39
CA MET A 301 7.71 0.78 4.46
C MET A 301 7.39 1.75 5.59
N ARG A 302 6.10 2.07 5.80
CA ARG A 302 5.68 2.89 6.94
C ARG A 302 6.11 2.30 8.28
N ILE A 303 5.96 0.99 8.46
CA ILE A 303 6.39 0.31 9.69
C ILE A 303 7.92 0.29 9.79
N ALA A 304 8.63 0.03 8.70
CA ALA A 304 10.10 0.05 8.69
C ALA A 304 10.64 1.44 9.07
N GLU A 305 10.05 2.52 8.57
CA GLU A 305 10.37 3.89 8.99
C GLU A 305 10.10 4.12 10.48
N THR A 306 8.98 3.62 11.01
CA THR A 306 8.70 3.68 12.45
C THR A 306 9.76 2.94 13.26
N LEU A 307 10.16 1.74 12.83
CA LEU A 307 11.20 0.95 13.51
C LEU A 307 12.56 1.66 13.47
N TYR A 308 12.95 2.22 12.32
CA TYR A 308 14.17 3.02 12.17
C TYR A 308 14.15 4.27 13.04
N THR A 309 13.05 5.01 13.02
CA THR A 309 12.93 6.25 13.79
C THR A 309 12.93 5.97 15.30
N ASN A 310 12.52 4.77 15.70
CA ASN A 310 12.65 4.26 17.08
C ASN A 310 14.00 3.56 17.35
N GLY A 311 14.97 3.62 16.43
CA GLY A 311 16.32 3.11 16.58
C GLY A 311 16.45 1.59 16.59
N PHE A 312 15.41 0.85 16.18
CA PHE A 312 15.41 -0.62 16.21
C PHE A 312 16.07 -1.25 14.98
N ILE A 313 16.00 -0.59 13.83
CA ILE A 313 16.64 -1.04 12.58
C ILE A 313 17.45 0.09 11.95
N SER A 314 18.34 -0.25 11.03
CA SER A 314 18.98 0.72 10.15
C SER A 314 17.99 1.33 9.15
N TYR A 315 18.43 2.39 8.47
CA TYR A 315 17.60 3.11 7.51
C TYR A 315 17.01 2.20 6.43
N PRO A 316 15.69 2.18 6.22
CA PRO A 316 15.03 1.14 5.42
C PRO A 316 15.00 1.42 3.91
N ARG A 317 15.51 2.58 3.47
CA ARG A 317 15.53 2.98 2.06
C ARG A 317 16.96 2.89 1.49
N THR A 318 17.38 1.67 1.18
CA THR A 318 18.72 1.32 0.70
C THR A 318 18.65 0.31 -0.45
N ASP A 319 19.51 0.46 -1.45
CA ASP A 319 19.70 -0.55 -2.51
C ASP A 319 20.84 -1.52 -2.18
N ASN A 320 21.61 -1.22 -1.13
CA ASN A 320 22.81 -1.95 -0.78
C ASN A 320 22.48 -3.36 -0.27
N THR A 321 23.28 -4.33 -0.70
CA THR A 321 23.16 -5.75 -0.35
C THR A 321 24.46 -6.31 0.20
N VAL A 322 25.41 -5.43 0.55
CA VAL A 322 26.71 -5.76 1.14
C VAL A 322 26.87 -4.93 2.41
N TYR A 323 27.13 -5.57 3.55
CA TYR A 323 27.47 -4.84 4.77
C TYR A 323 28.85 -4.19 4.62
N PRO A 324 28.99 -2.88 4.94
CA PRO A 324 30.27 -2.19 4.82
C PRO A 324 31.24 -2.68 5.90
N ASP A 325 32.54 -2.67 5.59
CA ASP A 325 33.60 -3.11 6.51
C ASP A 325 33.68 -2.27 7.79
N THR A 326 33.16 -1.04 7.77
CA THR A 326 33.07 -0.15 8.93
C THR A 326 31.99 -0.58 9.94
N LEU A 327 31.07 -1.46 9.56
CA LEU A 327 30.03 -1.98 10.45
C LEU A 327 30.54 -3.16 11.26
N ASP A 328 30.59 -2.99 12.58
CA ASP A 328 30.94 -4.08 13.51
C ASP A 328 29.81 -5.11 13.63
N LEU A 329 29.80 -6.07 12.70
CA LEU A 329 28.77 -7.11 12.60
C LEU A 329 28.71 -8.01 13.83
N ARG A 330 29.85 -8.27 14.48
CA ARG A 330 29.90 -9.08 15.69
C ARG A 330 29.18 -8.36 16.83
N ALA A 331 29.45 -7.07 17.04
CA ALA A 331 28.72 -6.27 18.03
C ALA A 331 27.21 -6.25 17.76
N GLN A 332 26.76 -6.21 16.50
CA GLN A 332 25.33 -6.26 16.16
C GLN A 332 24.67 -7.61 16.46
N ILE A 333 25.42 -8.72 16.50
CA ILE A 333 24.89 -10.00 16.97
C ILE A 333 24.90 -10.05 18.51
N GLU A 334 25.90 -9.45 19.15
CA GLU A 334 26.05 -9.47 20.61
C GLU A 334 24.92 -8.76 21.36
N ILE A 335 24.26 -7.75 20.75
CA ILE A 335 23.07 -7.11 21.35
C ILE A 335 21.95 -8.11 21.64
N PHE A 336 21.93 -9.24 20.93
CA PHE A 336 20.94 -10.31 21.06
C PHE A 336 21.37 -11.44 21.98
N LYS A 337 22.42 -11.30 22.81
CA LYS A 337 22.78 -12.29 23.85
C LYS A 337 21.71 -12.45 24.96
N THR A 338 20.64 -11.66 24.90
CA THR A 338 19.48 -11.72 25.79
C THR A 338 18.18 -11.65 24.97
N GLY A 339 17.04 -11.92 25.63
CA GLY A 339 15.72 -11.84 24.99
C GLY A 339 15.41 -13.02 24.06
N THR A 340 14.40 -12.83 23.20
CA THR A 340 13.80 -13.87 22.35
C THR A 340 14.77 -14.49 21.33
N PHE A 341 15.81 -13.75 20.94
CA PHE A 341 16.76 -14.16 19.91
C PHE A 341 18.07 -14.73 20.46
N LYS A 342 18.16 -14.92 21.78
CA LYS A 342 19.38 -15.34 22.49
C LYS A 342 20.02 -16.61 21.93
N GLU A 343 19.22 -17.65 21.75
CA GLU A 343 19.71 -18.95 21.27
C GLU A 343 20.40 -18.83 19.92
N TYR A 344 19.76 -18.14 18.97
CA TYR A 344 20.27 -17.91 17.63
C TYR A 344 21.57 -17.08 17.62
N ALA A 345 21.61 -16.01 18.42
CA ALA A 345 22.77 -15.13 18.51
C ALA A 345 23.99 -15.86 19.11
N LEU A 346 23.78 -16.60 20.20
CA LEU A 346 24.85 -17.41 20.81
C LEU A 346 25.40 -18.44 19.82
N LYS A 347 24.52 -19.08 19.04
CA LYS A 347 24.94 -20.05 18.03
C LYS A 347 25.83 -19.44 16.94
N LEU A 348 25.54 -18.22 16.50
CA LEU A 348 26.40 -17.52 15.53
C LEU A 348 27.74 -17.11 16.16
N LEU A 349 27.74 -16.67 17.42
CA LEU A 349 28.95 -16.22 18.12
C LEU A 349 29.94 -17.36 18.44
N GLU A 350 29.53 -18.62 18.35
CA GLU A 350 30.41 -19.79 18.39
C GLU A 350 31.33 -19.88 17.17
N LYS A 351 30.95 -19.28 16.03
CA LYS A 351 31.77 -19.28 14.82
C LYS A 351 33.03 -18.44 15.03
N LYS A 352 34.18 -18.98 14.58
CA LYS A 352 35.46 -18.27 14.59
C LYS A 352 35.41 -17.01 13.71
N GLU A 353 34.81 -17.13 12.54
CA GLU A 353 34.61 -16.03 11.60
C GLU A 353 33.12 -15.83 11.29
N LEU A 354 32.70 -14.57 11.26
CA LEU A 354 31.33 -14.16 10.94
C LEU A 354 31.34 -13.53 9.54
N VAL A 355 31.17 -14.36 8.52
CA VAL A 355 31.13 -13.92 7.12
C VAL A 355 29.68 -13.89 6.66
N PRO A 356 29.08 -12.71 6.42
CA PRO A 356 27.74 -12.62 5.86
C PRO A 356 27.76 -12.92 4.35
N THR A 357 26.66 -13.43 3.83
CA THR A 357 26.39 -13.43 2.38
C THR A 357 26.42 -12.02 1.81
N LYS A 358 26.78 -11.89 0.53
CA LYS A 358 26.80 -10.63 -0.22
C LYS A 358 25.86 -10.72 -1.43
N GLY A 359 25.13 -9.64 -1.72
CA GLY A 359 24.33 -9.51 -2.94
C GLY A 359 25.11 -8.89 -4.09
N LYS A 360 24.39 -8.28 -5.05
CA LYS A 360 24.96 -7.74 -6.30
C LYS A 360 25.31 -6.25 -6.24
N LYS A 361 24.69 -5.50 -5.32
CA LYS A 361 24.79 -4.04 -5.24
C LYS A 361 25.53 -3.65 -3.97
N GLU A 362 26.52 -2.80 -4.14
CA GLU A 362 27.31 -2.15 -3.09
C GLU A 362 27.41 -0.66 -3.44
N THR A 363 26.89 0.19 -2.55
CA THR A 363 26.79 1.64 -2.72
C THR A 363 27.40 2.34 -1.50
N THR A 364 27.67 3.64 -1.63
CA THR A 364 28.33 4.44 -0.59
C THR A 364 27.37 5.08 0.42
N ASP A 365 26.06 5.03 0.18
CA ASP A 365 25.03 5.71 0.97
C ASP A 365 24.76 4.99 2.30
N HIS A 366 24.05 3.87 2.24
CA HIS A 366 23.52 3.17 3.40
C HIS A 366 23.91 1.70 3.41
N PRO A 367 24.19 1.12 4.59
CA PRO A 367 24.28 -0.33 4.72
C PRO A 367 22.93 -0.98 4.40
N PRO A 368 22.91 -2.31 4.15
CA PRO A 368 21.67 -3.07 4.07
C PRO A 368 20.81 -2.89 5.34
N ILE A 369 19.53 -3.25 5.27
CA ILE A 369 18.61 -3.20 6.40
C ILE A 369 19.03 -4.27 7.43
N PHE A 370 19.37 -3.85 8.65
CA PHE A 370 19.83 -4.70 9.75
C PHE A 370 19.25 -4.23 11.09
N PRO A 371 19.20 -5.08 12.13
CA PRO A 371 18.76 -4.67 13.46
C PRO A 371 19.81 -3.80 14.16
N ALA A 372 19.42 -2.60 14.57
CA ALA A 372 20.33 -1.62 15.18
C ALA A 372 20.31 -1.64 16.72
N SER A 373 19.23 -2.13 17.33
CA SER A 373 19.14 -2.31 18.78
C SER A 373 18.20 -3.46 19.14
N LEU A 374 18.35 -3.99 20.37
CA LEU A 374 17.46 -5.02 20.90
C LEU A 374 16.11 -4.40 21.29
N ALA A 375 15.04 -4.81 20.61
CA ALA A 375 13.67 -4.47 20.97
C ALA A 375 12.96 -5.57 21.76
N LYS A 376 12.04 -5.18 22.65
CA LYS A 376 11.09 -6.06 23.34
C LYS A 376 9.73 -6.01 22.67
N LYS A 377 9.02 -7.14 22.65
CA LYS A 377 7.67 -7.22 22.07
C LYS A 377 6.66 -6.25 22.71
N SER A 378 6.88 -5.85 23.97
CA SER A 378 6.03 -4.87 24.67
C SER A 378 6.21 -3.42 24.20
N GLU A 379 7.26 -3.12 23.43
CA GLU A 379 7.58 -1.75 22.97
C GLU A 379 6.90 -1.41 21.64
N MET A 380 6.22 -2.36 21.02
CA MET A 380 5.66 -2.20 19.68
C MET A 380 4.40 -3.05 19.48
N ASN A 381 3.60 -2.71 18.49
CA ASN A 381 2.41 -3.52 18.16
C ASN A 381 2.79 -4.82 17.42
N GLU A 382 1.82 -5.70 17.23
CA GLU A 382 2.04 -7.02 16.61
C GLU A 382 2.63 -6.93 15.19
N GLN A 383 2.18 -5.95 14.39
CA GLN A 383 2.67 -5.76 13.02
C GLN A 383 4.11 -5.25 12.98
N GLU A 384 4.45 -4.29 13.86
CA GLU A 384 5.82 -3.81 14.06
C GLU A 384 6.75 -4.94 14.52
N TRP A 385 6.33 -5.73 15.51
CA TRP A 385 7.10 -6.88 15.99
C TRP A 385 7.37 -7.88 14.88
N LYS A 386 6.35 -8.20 14.08
CA LYS A 386 6.48 -9.17 12.98
C LYS A 386 7.51 -8.73 11.94
N LEU A 387 7.58 -7.45 11.60
CA LEU A 387 8.57 -6.94 10.63
C LEU A 387 9.96 -6.77 11.27
N TYR A 388 10.05 -6.34 12.53
CA TYR A 388 11.31 -6.32 13.26
C TYR A 388 11.93 -7.72 13.37
N GLU A 389 11.13 -8.71 13.78
CA GLU A 389 11.55 -10.12 13.84
C GLU A 389 12.04 -10.62 12.48
N MET A 390 11.34 -10.28 11.40
CA MET A 390 11.76 -10.65 10.04
C MET A 390 13.14 -10.05 9.68
N VAL A 391 13.41 -8.79 10.04
CA VAL A 391 14.71 -8.15 9.83
C VAL A 391 15.81 -8.84 10.65
N VAL A 392 15.59 -9.10 11.93
CA VAL A 392 16.55 -9.81 12.81
C VAL A 392 16.87 -11.19 12.26
N ARG A 393 15.85 -11.98 11.93
CA ARG A 393 16.00 -13.33 11.40
C ARG A 393 16.73 -13.35 10.06
N ARG A 394 16.45 -12.37 9.18
CA ARG A 394 17.15 -12.25 7.89
C ARG A 394 18.62 -11.95 8.12
N PHE A 395 18.91 -10.98 8.99
CA PHE A 395 20.29 -10.62 9.36
C PHE A 395 21.07 -11.84 9.83
N PHE A 396 20.53 -12.62 10.77
CA PHE A 396 21.18 -13.84 11.25
C PHE A 396 21.36 -14.90 10.18
N ALA A 397 20.34 -15.09 9.32
CA ALA A 397 20.43 -16.04 8.21
C ALA A 397 21.58 -15.72 7.25
N THR A 398 22.02 -14.46 7.11
CA THR A 398 23.16 -14.12 6.24
C THR A 398 24.49 -14.73 6.71
N PHE A 399 24.64 -15.07 7.99
CA PHE A 399 25.85 -15.68 8.57
C PHE A 399 25.75 -17.21 8.74
N ALA A 400 24.57 -17.75 8.51
CA ALA A 400 24.29 -19.17 8.71
C ALA A 400 24.81 -20.01 7.55
N ASP A 401 25.03 -21.29 7.80
CA ASP A 401 25.45 -22.22 6.76
C ASP A 401 24.28 -22.53 5.80
N PRO A 402 24.58 -22.96 4.56
CA PRO A 402 23.54 -23.38 3.62
C PRO A 402 22.65 -24.49 4.21
N ALA A 403 21.36 -24.48 3.84
CA ALA A 403 20.49 -25.59 4.14
C ALA A 403 20.77 -26.73 3.16
N LYS A 404 20.77 -27.99 3.63
CA LYS A 404 20.98 -29.17 2.78
C LYS A 404 19.71 -30.00 2.72
N TRP A 405 19.32 -30.30 1.50
CA TRP A 405 18.16 -31.13 1.19
C TRP A 405 18.63 -32.43 0.56
N GLU A 406 18.13 -33.55 1.05
CA GLU A 406 18.18 -34.79 0.31
C GLU A 406 17.00 -34.79 -0.66
N THR A 407 17.27 -34.99 -1.94
CA THR A 407 16.25 -35.08 -2.99
C THR A 407 16.30 -36.47 -3.60
N ILE A 408 15.13 -37.10 -3.69
CA ILE A 408 14.97 -38.44 -4.24
C ILE A 408 14.14 -38.29 -5.51
N ARG A 409 14.64 -38.84 -6.62
CA ARG A 409 13.87 -39.02 -7.85
C ARG A 409 13.76 -40.50 -8.11
N SER A 410 12.55 -41.02 -8.04
CA SER A 410 12.27 -42.42 -8.33
C SER A 410 11.49 -42.55 -9.63
N ARG A 411 11.75 -43.63 -10.35
CA ARG A 411 10.96 -44.06 -11.52
C ARG A 411 10.46 -45.48 -11.33
N TYR A 412 9.25 -45.73 -11.82
CA TYR A 412 8.57 -47.00 -11.68
C TYR A 412 8.10 -47.46 -13.05
N ASP A 413 8.28 -48.74 -13.36
CA ASP A 413 7.60 -49.40 -14.48
C ASP A 413 6.33 -50.09 -13.97
N ILE A 414 5.21 -49.81 -14.61
CA ILE A 414 3.92 -50.45 -14.35
C ILE A 414 3.40 -50.95 -15.69
N LYS A 415 3.59 -52.25 -15.97
CA LYS A 415 3.16 -52.89 -17.24
C LYS A 415 3.66 -52.17 -18.50
N GLY A 416 4.89 -51.64 -18.48
CA GLY A 416 5.48 -50.92 -19.61
C GLY A 416 5.16 -49.42 -19.66
N GLU A 417 4.36 -48.89 -18.72
CA GLU A 417 4.16 -47.45 -18.54
C GLU A 417 5.05 -46.90 -17.42
N GLU A 418 5.72 -45.78 -17.69
CA GLU A 418 6.71 -45.20 -16.78
C GLU A 418 6.08 -44.13 -15.89
N PHE A 419 6.22 -44.30 -14.57
CA PHE A 419 5.80 -43.35 -13.55
C PHE A 419 7.02 -42.78 -12.82
N LYS A 420 6.85 -41.64 -12.15
CA LYS A 420 7.88 -40.96 -11.37
C LYS A 420 7.32 -40.36 -10.09
N ALA A 421 8.15 -40.29 -9.07
CA ALA A 421 7.91 -39.48 -7.89
C ALA A 421 9.17 -38.69 -7.51
N ASN A 422 8.94 -37.53 -6.88
CA ASN A 422 10.02 -36.70 -6.37
C ASN A 422 9.81 -36.48 -4.87
N GLY A 423 10.79 -36.91 -4.08
CA GLY A 423 10.88 -36.64 -2.66
C GLY A 423 11.91 -35.54 -2.38
N ALA A 424 11.68 -34.79 -1.31
CA ALA A 424 12.64 -33.86 -0.77
C ALA A 424 12.50 -33.81 0.75
N ARG A 425 13.63 -33.94 1.45
CA ARG A 425 13.70 -33.89 2.90
C ARG A 425 14.78 -32.92 3.34
N LEU A 426 14.45 -32.02 4.27
CA LEU A 426 15.45 -31.18 4.91
C LEU A 426 16.33 -32.02 5.84
N VAL A 427 17.63 -32.11 5.53
CA VAL A 427 18.60 -32.88 6.32
C VAL A 427 19.32 -31.96 7.29
N GLU A 428 19.85 -30.85 6.79
CA GLU A 428 20.47 -29.81 7.60
C GLU A 428 19.70 -28.51 7.41
N PRO A 429 19.06 -27.95 8.46
CA PRO A 429 18.22 -26.77 8.31
C PRO A 429 19.03 -25.51 7.94
N GLY A 430 20.31 -25.44 8.33
CA GLY A 430 21.19 -24.29 8.05
C GLY A 430 20.51 -22.95 8.37
N TRP A 431 20.57 -22.02 7.43
CA TRP A 431 19.93 -20.71 7.53
C TRP A 431 18.41 -20.73 7.75
N ARG A 432 17.70 -21.82 7.38
CA ARG A 432 16.24 -21.93 7.54
C ARG A 432 15.81 -22.06 8.99
N TRP A 433 16.70 -22.50 9.88
CA TRP A 433 16.45 -22.48 11.32
C TRP A 433 16.31 -21.04 11.85
N TYR A 434 17.08 -20.10 11.29
CA TYR A 434 17.00 -18.68 11.62
C TYR A 434 15.80 -18.00 10.94
N TYR A 435 15.62 -18.25 9.63
CA TYR A 435 14.62 -17.60 8.79
C TYR A 435 13.66 -18.62 8.16
N HIS A 436 12.54 -18.86 8.84
CA HIS A 436 11.56 -19.88 8.48
C HIS A 436 10.48 -19.39 7.49
N TYR A 437 10.48 -18.13 7.08
CA TYR A 437 9.46 -17.59 6.17
C TYR A 437 9.56 -18.26 4.79
N ASN A 438 8.42 -18.70 4.25
CA ASN A 438 8.32 -19.42 2.97
C ASN A 438 9.17 -20.71 2.93
N ALA A 439 9.26 -21.45 4.05
CA ALA A 439 9.90 -22.76 4.05
C ALA A 439 9.10 -23.76 3.19
N PRO A 440 9.74 -24.49 2.26
CA PRO A 440 9.09 -25.58 1.56
C PRO A 440 8.75 -26.70 2.55
N GLU A 441 7.62 -27.36 2.33
CA GLU A 441 7.23 -28.56 3.08
C GLU A 441 8.02 -29.78 2.61
N ASP A 442 8.37 -30.65 3.55
CA ASP A 442 8.98 -31.94 3.25
C ASP A 442 8.01 -32.80 2.42
N ARG A 443 8.55 -33.44 1.38
CA ARG A 443 7.85 -34.44 0.58
C ARG A 443 8.56 -35.76 0.77
N LEU A 444 8.13 -36.52 1.76
CA LEU A 444 8.75 -37.78 2.13
C LEU A 444 8.27 -38.89 1.18
N LEU A 445 9.21 -39.66 0.66
CA LEU A 445 8.94 -40.93 -0.01
C LEU A 445 9.32 -42.08 0.93
N PRO A 446 8.64 -43.23 0.86
CA PRO A 446 9.04 -44.42 1.59
C PRO A 446 10.49 -44.81 1.31
N LYS A 447 11.12 -45.51 2.26
CA LYS A 447 12.43 -46.13 1.98
C LYS A 447 12.24 -47.26 0.97
N MET A 448 13.05 -47.25 -0.08
CA MET A 448 13.00 -48.23 -1.18
C MET A 448 14.38 -48.37 -1.84
N GLU A 449 14.58 -49.47 -2.56
CA GLU A 449 15.76 -49.79 -3.35
C GLU A 449 15.40 -50.02 -4.82
N GLU A 450 16.38 -49.90 -5.73
CA GLU A 450 16.15 -50.27 -7.13
C GLU A 450 15.79 -51.76 -7.24
N GLY A 451 14.78 -52.06 -8.06
CA GLY A 451 14.20 -53.39 -8.18
C GLY A 451 13.11 -53.72 -7.18
N ASP A 452 12.83 -52.86 -6.18
CA ASP A 452 11.68 -53.04 -5.29
C ASP A 452 10.36 -53.07 -6.07
N ILE A 453 9.42 -53.87 -5.57
CA ILE A 453 8.07 -53.99 -6.12
C ILE A 453 7.09 -53.40 -5.12
N HIS A 454 6.18 -52.56 -5.61
CA HIS A 454 5.08 -51.95 -4.88
C HIS A 454 3.75 -52.30 -5.55
N SER A 455 2.66 -52.29 -4.81
CA SER A 455 1.34 -52.62 -5.37
C SER A 455 0.55 -51.36 -5.72
N VAL A 456 -0.06 -51.34 -6.91
CA VAL A 456 -0.97 -50.25 -7.33
C VAL A 456 -2.29 -50.35 -6.57
N LEU A 457 -2.63 -49.35 -5.76
CA LEU A 457 -3.89 -49.28 -5.01
C LEU A 457 -4.99 -48.52 -5.74
N LYS A 458 -4.60 -47.43 -6.43
CA LYS A 458 -5.52 -46.53 -7.11
C LYS A 458 -4.85 -45.98 -8.36
N ILE A 459 -5.62 -45.79 -9.42
CA ILE A 459 -5.23 -45.08 -10.63
C ILE A 459 -6.20 -43.90 -10.78
N ASP A 460 -5.67 -42.73 -11.10
CA ASP A 460 -6.43 -41.49 -11.18
C ASP A 460 -6.03 -40.69 -12.42
N VAL A 461 -7.02 -40.27 -13.20
CA VAL A 461 -6.85 -39.40 -14.36
C VAL A 461 -7.57 -38.09 -14.06
N GLU A 462 -6.79 -37.03 -13.88
CA GLU A 462 -7.33 -35.70 -13.61
C GLU A 462 -7.44 -34.93 -14.94
N ALA A 463 -8.65 -34.54 -15.31
CA ALA A 463 -8.88 -33.59 -16.40
C ALA A 463 -8.64 -32.17 -15.88
N LYS A 464 -7.70 -31.45 -16.50
CA LYS A 464 -7.29 -30.10 -16.12
C LYS A 464 -7.26 -29.19 -17.34
N GLU A 465 -7.22 -27.90 -17.08
CA GLU A 465 -7.03 -26.87 -18.10
C GLU A 465 -5.84 -25.99 -17.77
N THR A 466 -5.10 -25.58 -18.81
CA THR A 466 -4.03 -24.60 -18.63
C THR A 466 -4.62 -23.31 -18.08
N GLN A 467 -3.92 -22.66 -17.16
CA GLN A 467 -4.40 -21.44 -16.52
C GLN A 467 -3.70 -20.20 -17.10
N PRO A 468 -4.40 -19.05 -17.19
CA PRO A 468 -3.80 -17.81 -17.66
C PRO A 468 -2.67 -17.34 -16.72
N PRO A 469 -1.70 -16.54 -17.21
CA PRO A 469 -0.55 -16.11 -16.42
C PRO A 469 -1.00 -15.36 -15.15
N GLY A 470 -0.40 -15.67 -14.00
CA GLY A 470 -0.78 -15.07 -12.73
C GLY A 470 -0.69 -13.54 -12.72
N ARG A 471 -1.64 -12.87 -12.08
CA ARG A 471 -1.59 -11.42 -11.85
C ARG A 471 -0.42 -11.05 -10.94
N TYR A 472 0.07 -9.82 -11.06
CA TYR A 472 1.16 -9.34 -10.21
C TYR A 472 0.68 -9.09 -8.77
N GLY A 473 1.33 -9.72 -7.80
CA GLY A 473 1.29 -9.28 -6.41
C GLY A 473 2.23 -8.08 -6.20
N GLN A 474 1.99 -7.28 -5.15
CA GLN A 474 2.78 -6.07 -4.89
C GLN A 474 4.30 -6.32 -4.79
N GLY A 475 4.71 -7.40 -4.11
CA GLY A 475 6.13 -7.75 -4.00
C GLY A 475 6.79 -8.08 -5.35
N ARG A 476 6.09 -8.80 -6.25
CA ARG A 476 6.60 -9.09 -7.60
C ARG A 476 6.62 -7.84 -8.46
N LEU A 477 5.60 -6.99 -8.37
CA LEU A 477 5.54 -5.73 -9.11
C LEU A 477 6.70 -4.80 -8.73
N ILE A 478 7.05 -4.68 -7.44
CA ILE A 478 8.19 -3.86 -7.02
C ILE A 478 9.51 -4.37 -7.59
N LYS A 479 9.71 -5.69 -7.66
CA LYS A 479 10.91 -6.27 -8.31
C LYS A 479 10.97 -5.90 -9.79
N ILE A 480 9.85 -6.02 -10.50
CA ILE A 480 9.76 -5.64 -11.91
C ILE A 480 10.03 -4.13 -12.09
N MET A 481 9.46 -3.29 -11.23
CA MET A 481 9.71 -1.84 -11.25
C MET A 481 11.19 -1.53 -11.04
N GLU A 482 11.88 -2.21 -10.11
CA GLU A 482 13.33 -2.04 -9.93
C GLU A 482 14.13 -2.51 -11.16
N GLU A 483 13.83 -3.71 -11.69
CA GLU A 483 14.49 -4.28 -12.87
C GLU A 483 14.35 -3.38 -14.11
N MET A 484 13.22 -2.66 -14.23
CA MET A 484 12.92 -1.75 -15.33
C MET A 484 13.30 -0.29 -15.05
N GLY A 485 13.96 0.02 -13.92
CA GLY A 485 14.33 1.40 -13.58
C GLY A 485 13.12 2.34 -13.38
N LEU A 486 11.98 1.81 -12.93
CA LEU A 486 10.76 2.55 -12.63
C LEU A 486 10.71 2.95 -11.16
N GLY A 487 11.01 4.22 -10.89
CA GLY A 487 11.06 4.78 -9.55
C GLY A 487 12.22 4.24 -8.71
N THR A 488 12.32 4.74 -7.48
CA THR A 488 13.46 4.49 -6.59
C THR A 488 13.04 3.67 -5.38
N LYS A 489 14.02 3.25 -4.56
CA LYS A 489 13.77 2.62 -3.24
C LYS A 489 12.80 3.41 -2.36
N ALA A 490 12.73 4.73 -2.53
CA ALA A 490 11.85 5.61 -1.79
C ALA A 490 10.44 5.75 -2.38
N THR A 491 10.20 5.51 -3.68
CA THR A 491 8.95 5.92 -4.34
C THR A 491 8.06 4.78 -4.83
N ARG A 492 8.59 3.58 -5.10
CA ARG A 492 7.83 2.46 -5.72
C ARG A 492 6.57 2.07 -4.95
N HIS A 493 6.67 1.98 -3.63
CA HIS A 493 5.56 1.60 -2.76
C HIS A 493 4.43 2.64 -2.75
N ASP A 494 4.79 3.92 -2.82
CA ASP A 494 3.85 5.03 -2.89
C ASP A 494 3.16 5.13 -4.25
N ILE A 495 3.86 4.82 -5.34
CA ILE A 495 3.26 4.74 -6.68
C ILE A 495 2.18 3.66 -6.72
N ILE A 496 2.46 2.46 -6.19
CA ILE A 496 1.46 1.39 -6.07
C ILE A 496 0.28 1.84 -5.21
N SER A 497 0.54 2.49 -4.07
CA SER A 497 -0.51 3.04 -3.20
C SER A 497 -1.38 4.08 -3.93
N LYS A 498 -0.76 4.95 -4.74
CA LYS A 498 -1.43 5.95 -5.57
C LYS A 498 -2.37 5.28 -6.57
N LEU A 499 -1.96 4.22 -7.26
CA LEU A 499 -2.82 3.49 -8.20
C LEU A 499 -4.12 2.99 -7.53
N TYR A 500 -4.04 2.44 -6.31
CA TYR A 500 -5.23 2.05 -5.54
C TYR A 500 -6.08 3.25 -5.14
N SER A 501 -5.45 4.32 -4.63
CA SER A 501 -6.16 5.52 -4.17
C SER A 501 -6.92 6.25 -5.28
N ARG A 502 -6.45 6.10 -6.52
CA ARG A 502 -7.04 6.66 -7.74
C ARG A 502 -8.05 5.72 -8.39
N ALA A 503 -8.25 4.53 -7.84
CA ALA A 503 -9.10 3.47 -8.37
C ALA A 503 -8.73 3.03 -9.79
N TYR A 504 -7.44 3.09 -10.14
CA TYR A 504 -6.96 2.41 -11.35
C TYR A 504 -6.82 0.91 -11.13
N VAL A 505 -6.55 0.50 -9.89
CA VAL A 505 -6.40 -0.90 -9.54
C VAL A 505 -7.18 -1.28 -8.30
N HIS A 506 -7.57 -2.54 -8.22
CA HIS A 506 -8.13 -3.16 -7.03
C HIS A 506 -7.58 -4.59 -6.86
N GLY A 507 -7.98 -5.25 -5.77
CA GLY A 507 -7.53 -6.61 -5.46
C GLY A 507 -6.06 -6.67 -5.00
N ASN A 508 -5.65 -7.82 -4.48
CA ASN A 508 -4.24 -8.18 -4.29
C ASN A 508 -4.16 -9.70 -4.46
N PRO A 509 -3.66 -10.24 -5.59
CA PRO A 509 -2.95 -9.59 -6.70
C PRO A 509 -3.71 -8.44 -7.40
N LEU A 510 -2.96 -7.51 -8.02
CA LEU A 510 -3.51 -6.29 -8.64
C LEU A 510 -4.33 -6.61 -9.89
N GLN A 511 -5.49 -5.98 -10.01
CA GLN A 511 -6.40 -6.00 -11.16
C GLN A 511 -6.64 -4.57 -11.64
N PRO A 512 -6.51 -4.26 -12.95
CA PRO A 512 -6.84 -2.95 -13.48
C PRO A 512 -8.37 -2.76 -13.61
N THR A 513 -8.85 -1.53 -13.46
CA THR A 513 -10.24 -1.15 -13.80
C THR A 513 -10.39 -0.90 -15.30
N LYS A 514 -11.62 -0.86 -15.83
CA LYS A 514 -11.83 -0.50 -17.25
C LYS A 514 -11.42 0.94 -17.53
N THR A 515 -11.56 1.82 -16.53
CA THR A 515 -10.96 3.17 -16.56
C THR A 515 -9.44 3.12 -16.73
N ALA A 516 -8.72 2.23 -16.04
CA ALA A 516 -7.28 2.09 -16.19
C ALA A 516 -6.88 1.60 -17.58
N VAL A 517 -7.59 0.60 -18.11
CA VAL A 517 -7.35 0.08 -19.47
C VAL A 517 -7.51 1.20 -20.50
N ALA A 518 -8.60 1.98 -20.43
CA ALA A 518 -8.84 3.08 -21.35
C ALA A 518 -7.76 4.18 -21.28
N VAL A 519 -7.28 4.52 -20.08
CA VAL A 519 -6.19 5.49 -19.92
C VAL A 519 -4.88 4.95 -20.50
N VAL A 520 -4.55 3.68 -20.23
CA VAL A 520 -3.34 3.06 -20.77
C VAL A 520 -3.40 2.96 -22.28
N ASP A 521 -4.52 2.49 -22.86
CA ASP A 521 -4.68 2.35 -24.31
C ASP A 521 -4.53 3.70 -25.03
N ALA A 522 -5.11 4.77 -24.47
CA ALA A 522 -4.94 6.12 -24.99
C ALA A 522 -3.47 6.58 -24.92
N LEU A 523 -2.80 6.35 -23.79
CA LEU A 523 -1.39 6.73 -23.64
C LEU A 523 -0.46 5.90 -24.54
N GLU A 524 -0.66 4.58 -24.65
CA GLU A 524 0.13 3.71 -25.52
C GLU A 524 0.01 4.10 -27.00
N LYS A 525 -1.20 4.47 -27.43
CA LYS A 525 -1.46 4.83 -28.83
C LYS A 525 -0.95 6.24 -29.18
N PHE A 526 -1.14 7.21 -28.29
CA PHE A 526 -0.94 8.63 -28.63
C PHE A 526 0.22 9.31 -27.89
N ALA A 527 0.75 8.71 -26.84
CA ALA A 527 1.90 9.21 -26.10
C ALA A 527 2.76 8.07 -25.50
N PRO A 528 3.30 7.16 -26.35
CA PRO A 528 4.00 5.96 -25.90
C PRO A 528 5.20 6.26 -24.99
N THR A 529 5.80 7.44 -25.13
CA THR A 529 6.88 7.94 -24.26
C THR A 529 6.47 7.97 -22.77
N ILE A 530 5.19 8.19 -22.45
CA ILE A 530 4.69 8.21 -21.07
C ILE A 530 4.34 6.80 -20.55
N SER A 531 3.90 5.89 -21.41
CA SER A 531 3.50 4.53 -20.99
C SER A 531 4.67 3.54 -20.94
N LYS A 532 5.84 3.91 -21.46
CA LYS A 532 7.06 3.08 -21.46
C LYS A 532 8.06 3.51 -20.37
N PRO A 533 8.92 2.59 -19.90
CA PRO A 533 9.90 2.88 -18.86
C PRO A 533 11.04 3.79 -19.32
N ASP A 534 11.38 3.81 -20.60
CA ASP A 534 12.62 4.39 -21.14
C ASP A 534 12.85 5.85 -20.73
N MET A 535 11.85 6.71 -20.93
CA MET A 535 11.92 8.13 -20.55
C MET A 535 12.04 8.30 -19.03
N THR A 536 11.32 7.48 -18.27
CA THR A 536 11.36 7.50 -16.81
C THR A 536 12.75 7.16 -16.30
N SER A 537 13.34 6.09 -16.83
CA SER A 537 14.67 5.61 -16.46
C SER A 537 15.76 6.60 -16.87
N LYS A 538 15.64 7.24 -18.04
CA LYS A 538 16.54 8.32 -18.47
C LYS A 538 16.54 9.47 -17.45
N LEU A 539 15.37 9.99 -17.10
CA LEU A 539 15.27 11.10 -16.13
C LEU A 539 15.79 10.71 -14.74
N GLU A 540 15.59 9.46 -14.29
CA GLU A 540 16.23 8.99 -13.05
C GLU A 540 17.75 8.98 -13.15
N ALA A 541 18.31 8.51 -14.27
CA ALA A 541 19.76 8.50 -14.51
C ALA A 541 20.33 9.93 -14.58
N ASP A 542 19.61 10.87 -15.17
CA ASP A 542 20.05 12.27 -15.20
C ASP A 542 20.02 12.90 -13.80
N MET A 543 19.02 12.60 -12.97
CA MET A 543 19.02 13.00 -11.55
C MET A 543 20.13 12.33 -10.74
N ASP A 544 20.53 11.10 -11.09
CA ASP A 544 21.71 10.45 -10.50
C ASP A 544 22.98 11.24 -10.86
N ARG A 545 23.11 11.67 -12.13
CA ARG A 545 24.23 12.49 -12.60
C ARG A 545 24.26 13.89 -11.97
N ILE A 546 23.11 14.48 -11.64
CA ILE A 546 23.05 15.72 -10.83
C ILE A 546 23.70 15.46 -9.48
N ALA A 547 23.27 14.41 -8.77
CA ALA A 547 23.78 14.09 -7.43
C ALA A 547 25.30 13.81 -7.44
N GLU A 548 25.83 13.25 -8.52
CA GLU A 548 27.27 13.01 -8.71
C GLU A 548 28.06 14.26 -9.14
N GLY A 549 27.38 15.40 -9.40
CA GLY A 549 27.99 16.63 -9.90
C GLY A 549 28.40 16.57 -11.38
N GLY A 550 27.88 15.60 -12.14
CA GLY A 550 28.21 15.36 -13.54
C GLY A 550 27.44 16.25 -14.53
N ILE A 551 26.27 16.75 -14.16
CA ILE A 551 25.46 17.71 -14.95
C ILE A 551 24.72 18.72 -14.05
N PRO A 552 24.56 19.98 -14.49
CA PRO A 552 23.75 20.96 -13.77
C PRO A 552 22.24 20.63 -13.79
N GLU A 553 21.52 21.02 -12.74
CA GLU A 553 20.06 20.88 -12.63
C GLU A 553 19.32 21.51 -13.81
N ASP A 554 19.64 22.76 -14.17
CA ASP A 554 18.95 23.50 -15.25
C ASP A 554 18.93 22.73 -16.58
N ASN A 555 20.00 22.00 -16.90
CA ASN A 555 20.06 21.21 -18.13
C ASN A 555 19.02 20.08 -18.11
N VAL A 556 18.89 19.37 -16.99
CA VAL A 556 17.93 18.26 -16.84
C VAL A 556 16.50 18.79 -16.83
N LEU A 557 16.25 19.92 -16.19
CA LEU A 557 14.93 20.56 -16.18
C LEU A 557 14.49 21.01 -17.58
N ASN A 558 15.41 21.61 -18.35
CA ASN A 558 15.13 22.04 -19.72
C ASN A 558 14.88 20.83 -20.65
N GLU A 559 15.75 19.82 -20.60
CA GLU A 559 15.59 18.59 -21.38
C GLU A 559 14.27 17.87 -21.04
N SER A 560 13.90 17.84 -19.76
CA SER A 560 12.61 17.31 -19.30
C SER A 560 11.42 18.09 -19.89
N ARG A 561 11.49 19.42 -19.97
CA ARG A 561 10.43 20.25 -20.55
C ARG A 561 10.32 20.04 -22.05
N GLU A 562 11.44 20.00 -22.77
CA GLU A 562 11.48 19.69 -24.22
C GLU A 562 10.83 18.34 -24.52
N MET A 563 11.17 17.29 -23.77
CA MET A 563 10.54 15.97 -23.91
C MET A 563 9.02 16.02 -23.69
N LEU A 564 8.55 16.85 -22.75
CA LEU A 564 7.12 17.00 -22.48
C LEU A 564 6.40 17.81 -23.56
N GLU A 565 7.04 18.81 -24.15
CA GLU A 565 6.51 19.59 -25.29
C GLU A 565 6.30 18.70 -26.53
N GLU A 566 7.24 17.80 -26.81
CA GLU A 566 7.09 16.80 -27.88
C GLU A 566 5.88 15.89 -27.64
N VAL A 567 5.73 15.41 -26.40
CA VAL A 567 4.57 14.61 -26.00
C VAL A 567 3.26 15.38 -26.16
N PHE A 568 3.21 16.65 -25.78
CA PHE A 568 2.01 17.49 -25.97
C PHE A 568 1.69 17.71 -27.44
N THR A 569 2.72 17.87 -28.28
CA THR A 569 2.55 18.00 -29.73
C THR A 569 1.80 16.81 -30.31
N ASP A 570 2.11 15.59 -29.87
CA ASP A 570 1.42 14.38 -30.34
C ASP A 570 0.04 14.19 -29.71
N LEU A 571 -0.13 14.53 -28.44
CA LEU A 571 -1.44 14.52 -27.78
C LEU A 571 -2.42 15.50 -28.45
N GLU A 572 -1.99 16.73 -28.73
CA GLU A 572 -2.85 17.76 -29.33
C GLU A 572 -3.31 17.40 -30.75
N LYS A 573 -2.45 16.79 -31.56
CA LYS A 573 -2.81 16.29 -32.90
C LYS A 573 -3.95 15.27 -32.86
N ASN A 574 -4.06 14.50 -31.77
CA ASN A 574 -4.99 13.37 -31.64
C ASN A 574 -6.08 13.61 -30.57
N LYS A 575 -6.34 14.88 -30.21
CA LYS A 575 -7.22 15.25 -29.10
C LYS A 575 -8.64 14.65 -29.17
N ASP A 576 -9.23 14.63 -30.36
CA ASP A 576 -10.59 14.12 -30.55
C ASP A 576 -10.65 12.60 -30.38
N ASP A 577 -9.71 11.87 -31.00
CA ASP A 577 -9.60 10.41 -30.86
C ASP A 577 -9.35 9.99 -29.41
N ILE A 578 -8.47 10.71 -28.69
CA ILE A 578 -8.19 10.49 -27.27
C ILE A 578 -9.48 10.69 -26.46
N SER A 579 -10.20 11.78 -26.72
CA SER A 579 -11.44 12.12 -26.00
C SER A 579 -12.53 11.08 -26.21
N GLU A 580 -12.70 10.59 -27.45
CA GLU A 580 -13.66 9.53 -27.77
C GLU A 580 -13.30 8.22 -27.07
N SER A 581 -12.05 7.77 -27.21
CA SER A 581 -11.55 6.53 -26.60
C SER A 581 -11.70 6.53 -25.07
N LEU A 582 -11.28 7.61 -24.40
CA LEU A 582 -11.41 7.74 -22.95
C LEU A 582 -12.89 7.73 -22.52
N ARG A 583 -13.76 8.46 -23.21
CA ARG A 583 -15.20 8.54 -22.86
C ARG A 583 -15.91 7.20 -23.09
N ALA A 584 -15.48 6.41 -24.07
CA ALA A 584 -16.00 5.06 -24.29
C ALA A 584 -15.67 4.15 -23.09
N GLY A 585 -14.39 4.00 -22.74
CA GLY A 585 -13.99 3.13 -21.62
C GLY A 585 -14.53 3.58 -20.25
N LEU A 586 -14.68 4.89 -20.03
CA LEU A 586 -15.29 5.43 -18.81
C LEU A 586 -16.80 5.19 -18.69
N ARG A 587 -17.50 4.93 -19.80
CA ARG A 587 -18.90 4.52 -19.79
C ARG A 587 -19.01 3.05 -19.39
N GLU A 588 -18.16 2.19 -19.95
CA GLU A 588 -18.11 0.76 -19.61
C GLU A 588 -17.85 0.53 -18.12
N ASP A 589 -16.93 1.29 -17.51
CA ASP A 589 -16.60 1.19 -16.08
C ASP A 589 -17.77 1.55 -15.14
N LYS A 590 -18.85 2.15 -15.66
CA LYS A 590 -20.07 2.47 -14.90
C LYS A 590 -21.18 1.44 -15.06
N ILE A 591 -21.04 0.49 -16.00
CA ILE A 591 -22.01 -0.56 -16.23
C ILE A 591 -21.86 -1.60 -15.12
N ILE A 592 -22.95 -1.85 -14.40
CA ILE A 592 -23.00 -2.77 -13.25
C ILE A 592 -23.60 -4.12 -13.67
N GLY A 593 -24.23 -4.19 -14.84
CA GLY A 593 -24.84 -5.39 -15.38
C GLY A 593 -26.05 -5.03 -16.22
N THR A 594 -26.86 -6.04 -16.55
CA THR A 594 -28.11 -5.89 -17.29
C THR A 594 -29.30 -5.83 -16.34
N CYS A 595 -30.28 -4.99 -16.67
CA CYS A 595 -31.51 -4.86 -15.92
C CYS A 595 -32.36 -6.13 -16.06
N VAL A 596 -32.82 -6.69 -14.94
CA VAL A 596 -33.68 -7.87 -14.92
C VAL A 596 -35.08 -7.60 -15.49
N GLU A 597 -35.54 -6.35 -15.50
CA GLU A 597 -36.87 -5.97 -15.99
C GLU A 597 -36.94 -5.78 -17.50
N CYS A 598 -35.87 -5.26 -18.13
CA CYS A 598 -35.90 -4.88 -19.56
C CYS A 598 -34.64 -5.21 -20.37
N GLY A 599 -33.62 -5.80 -19.75
CA GLY A 599 -32.35 -6.17 -20.40
C GLY A 599 -31.40 -5.01 -20.72
N SER A 600 -31.80 -3.74 -20.52
CA SER A 600 -30.93 -2.57 -20.73
C SER A 600 -29.82 -2.47 -19.68
N ASN A 601 -28.78 -1.66 -19.94
CA ASN A 601 -27.67 -1.50 -19.01
C ASN A 601 -28.11 -0.84 -17.69
N LEU A 602 -27.58 -1.35 -16.58
CA LEU A 602 -27.65 -0.72 -15.26
C LEU A 602 -26.38 0.09 -15.02
N MET A 603 -26.54 1.38 -14.69
CA MET A 603 -25.42 2.28 -14.48
C MET A 603 -25.54 3.11 -13.21
N VAL A 604 -24.40 3.57 -12.68
CA VAL A 604 -24.39 4.56 -11.59
C VAL A 604 -24.90 5.91 -12.09
N MET A 605 -26.07 6.30 -11.59
CA MET A 605 -26.71 7.58 -11.87
C MET A 605 -26.62 8.54 -10.68
N ARG A 606 -26.85 9.84 -10.92
CA ARG A 606 -26.93 10.87 -9.88
C ARG A 606 -28.27 11.57 -9.94
N SER A 607 -28.90 11.74 -8.78
CA SER A 607 -30.12 12.53 -8.64
C SER A 607 -29.80 14.03 -8.60
N LYS A 608 -30.81 14.87 -8.89
CA LYS A 608 -30.72 16.33 -8.79
C LYS A 608 -30.33 16.83 -7.39
N ARG A 609 -30.60 16.03 -6.35
CA ARG A 609 -30.22 16.32 -4.94
C ARG A 609 -28.82 15.82 -4.58
N GLY A 610 -28.04 15.34 -5.56
CA GLY A 610 -26.66 14.88 -5.38
C GLY A 610 -26.51 13.46 -4.80
N GLY A 611 -27.62 12.74 -4.58
CA GLY A 611 -27.56 11.31 -4.24
C GLY A 611 -27.17 10.48 -5.46
N ARG A 612 -26.54 9.32 -5.25
CA ARG A 612 -26.25 8.37 -6.33
C ARG A 612 -26.99 7.05 -6.10
N PHE A 613 -27.30 6.38 -7.19
CA PHE A 613 -28.07 5.14 -7.22
C PHE A 613 -27.73 4.38 -8.51
N ILE A 614 -28.04 3.10 -8.56
CA ILE A 614 -28.00 2.32 -9.80
C ILE A 614 -29.34 2.53 -10.48
N GLY A 615 -29.33 2.96 -11.73
CA GLY A 615 -30.55 3.14 -12.53
C GLY A 615 -30.45 2.43 -13.87
N CYS A 616 -31.61 2.08 -14.41
CA CYS A 616 -31.72 1.53 -15.76
C CYS A 616 -31.55 2.62 -16.82
N GLU A 617 -30.72 2.34 -17.83
CA GLU A 617 -30.56 3.21 -19.00
C GLU A 617 -31.84 3.33 -19.84
N GLY A 618 -32.75 2.34 -19.76
CA GLY A 618 -34.07 2.35 -20.38
C GLY A 618 -35.10 3.28 -19.72
N TYR A 619 -34.70 4.17 -18.80
CA TYR A 619 -35.58 5.18 -18.22
C TYR A 619 -36.04 6.19 -19.31
N PRO A 620 -37.32 6.59 -19.38
CA PRO A 620 -38.39 6.40 -18.38
C PRO A 620 -39.18 5.09 -18.47
N ASP A 621 -38.97 4.27 -19.51
CA ASP A 621 -39.78 3.06 -19.76
C ASP A 621 -39.49 1.94 -18.75
N CYS A 622 -38.28 1.92 -18.18
CA CYS A 622 -37.93 1.09 -17.03
C CYS A 622 -37.50 1.97 -15.84
N THR A 623 -38.10 1.72 -14.67
CA THR A 623 -37.88 2.52 -13.45
C THR A 623 -37.05 1.80 -12.38
N PHE A 624 -36.52 0.61 -12.72
CA PHE A 624 -35.64 -0.15 -11.84
C PHE A 624 -34.51 0.71 -11.28
N SER A 625 -34.36 0.69 -9.95
CA SER A 625 -33.27 1.39 -9.29
C SER A 625 -32.86 0.77 -7.96
N LEU A 626 -31.57 0.85 -7.65
CA LEU A 626 -31.01 0.41 -6.37
C LEU A 626 -30.28 1.53 -5.67
N PRO A 627 -30.45 1.70 -4.35
CA PRO A 627 -29.75 2.73 -3.61
C PRO A 627 -28.24 2.43 -3.57
N LEU A 628 -27.44 3.49 -3.62
CA LEU A 628 -26.01 3.40 -3.39
C LEU A 628 -25.57 4.34 -2.25
N PRO A 629 -24.54 3.95 -1.47
CA PRO A 629 -23.97 4.81 -0.45
C PRO A 629 -23.54 6.16 -1.02
N ARG A 630 -23.80 7.27 -0.33
CA ARG A 630 -23.63 8.63 -0.90
C ARG A 630 -22.17 9.04 -1.16
N SER A 631 -21.19 8.41 -0.51
CA SER A 631 -19.78 8.81 -0.55
C SER A 631 -18.82 7.68 -0.91
N GLY A 632 -17.65 8.05 -1.45
CA GLY A 632 -16.58 7.15 -1.86
C GLY A 632 -16.55 6.93 -3.37
N GLN A 633 -15.43 6.46 -3.92
CA GLN A 633 -15.30 6.08 -5.33
C GLN A 633 -15.81 4.65 -5.51
N ILE A 634 -16.65 4.43 -6.52
CA ILE A 634 -17.17 3.11 -6.87
C ILE A 634 -16.21 2.44 -7.82
N ILE A 635 -15.92 1.17 -7.57
CA ILE A 635 -15.19 0.26 -8.43
C ILE A 635 -16.10 -0.92 -8.70
N VAL A 636 -16.41 -1.16 -9.98
CA VAL A 636 -17.07 -2.37 -10.44
C VAL A 636 -16.00 -3.45 -10.60
N THR A 637 -16.20 -4.62 -9.99
CA THR A 637 -15.24 -5.73 -10.05
C THR A 637 -15.63 -6.75 -11.12
N ASP A 638 -14.69 -7.60 -11.53
CA ASP A 638 -14.93 -8.73 -12.46
C ASP A 638 -15.85 -9.82 -11.88
N LYS A 639 -16.03 -9.88 -10.56
CA LYS A 639 -16.93 -10.85 -9.93
C LYS A 639 -18.39 -10.50 -10.21
N GLN A 640 -19.07 -11.37 -10.94
CA GLN A 640 -20.50 -11.32 -11.18
C GLN A 640 -21.26 -12.15 -10.13
N CYS A 641 -22.44 -11.67 -9.72
CA CYS A 641 -23.37 -12.40 -8.88
C CYS A 641 -24.10 -13.47 -9.71
N GLU A 642 -24.07 -14.72 -9.27
CA GLU A 642 -24.73 -15.84 -9.97
C GLU A 642 -26.27 -15.71 -9.96
N GLU A 643 -26.85 -15.13 -8.91
CA GLU A 643 -28.30 -14.97 -8.78
C GLU A 643 -28.85 -13.80 -9.60
N HIS A 644 -28.18 -12.65 -9.55
CA HIS A 644 -28.70 -11.39 -10.09
C HIS A 644 -28.02 -10.94 -11.39
N GLY A 645 -26.92 -11.60 -11.80
CA GLY A 645 -26.14 -11.18 -12.97
C GLY A 645 -25.47 -9.82 -12.82
N LEU A 646 -25.48 -9.21 -11.63
CA LEU A 646 -24.85 -7.91 -11.37
C LEU A 646 -23.40 -8.08 -10.93
N TYR A 647 -22.53 -7.21 -11.41
CA TYR A 647 -21.15 -7.12 -10.95
C TYR A 647 -21.08 -6.59 -9.52
N HIS A 648 -20.17 -7.18 -8.75
CA HIS A 648 -19.89 -6.76 -7.39
C HIS A 648 -19.26 -5.37 -7.36
N ILE A 649 -19.63 -4.58 -6.35
CA ILE A 649 -19.14 -3.22 -6.16
C ILE A 649 -18.24 -3.14 -4.93
N ARG A 650 -17.14 -2.40 -5.09
CA ARG A 650 -16.27 -1.95 -4.01
C ARG A 650 -16.32 -0.43 -3.91
N ILE A 651 -16.35 0.09 -2.69
CA ILE A 651 -16.35 1.53 -2.40
C ILE A 651 -15.07 1.90 -1.67
N ILE A 652 -14.32 2.83 -2.26
CA ILE A 652 -13.11 3.40 -1.68
C ILE A 652 -13.43 4.77 -1.08
N ASN A 653 -13.14 4.94 0.20
CA ASN A 653 -13.21 6.23 0.88
C ASN A 653 -11.81 6.62 1.36
N ALA A 654 -11.44 7.91 1.18
CA ALA A 654 -10.17 8.41 1.67
C ALA A 654 -10.03 8.17 3.19
N GLY A 655 -8.91 7.58 3.60
CA GLY A 655 -8.61 7.27 5.00
C GLY A 655 -9.42 6.13 5.63
N LYS A 656 -10.27 5.42 4.88
CA LYS A 656 -11.04 4.27 5.38
C LYS A 656 -10.65 2.99 4.65
N ARG A 657 -10.83 1.85 5.31
CA ARG A 657 -10.68 0.54 4.65
C ARG A 657 -11.69 0.44 3.49
N PRO A 658 -11.30 -0.11 2.32
CA PRO A 658 -12.24 -0.34 1.23
C PRO A 658 -13.42 -1.18 1.70
N TRP A 659 -14.63 -0.76 1.35
CA TRP A 659 -15.85 -1.50 1.65
C TRP A 659 -16.24 -2.34 0.44
N ASN A 660 -16.20 -3.66 0.60
CA ASN A 660 -16.77 -4.59 -0.38
C ASN A 660 -18.28 -4.63 -0.16
N LEU A 661 -19.04 -3.90 -0.98
CA LEU A 661 -20.50 -3.93 -0.94
C LEU A 661 -21.04 -5.27 -1.47
N GLY A 662 -20.31 -5.88 -2.41
CA GLY A 662 -20.73 -7.12 -3.06
C GLY A 662 -21.77 -6.83 -4.15
N CYS A 663 -22.66 -7.79 -4.41
CA CYS A 663 -23.78 -7.59 -5.33
C CYS A 663 -24.71 -6.49 -4.78
N PRO A 664 -25.01 -5.44 -5.56
CA PRO A 664 -25.85 -4.34 -5.07
C PRO A 664 -27.27 -4.76 -4.70
N GLU A 665 -27.85 -5.72 -5.44
CA GLU A 665 -29.18 -6.26 -5.16
C GLU A 665 -29.19 -7.09 -3.87
N CYS A 666 -28.27 -8.05 -3.74
CA CYS A 666 -28.15 -8.84 -2.50
C CYS A 666 -27.97 -7.94 -1.27
N ASN A 667 -27.11 -6.92 -1.39
CA ASN A 667 -26.86 -5.98 -0.30
C ASN A 667 -28.12 -5.17 0.04
N PHE A 668 -28.91 -4.76 -0.96
CA PHE A 668 -30.15 -4.06 -0.74
C PHE A 668 -31.20 -4.93 -0.04
N ILE A 669 -31.35 -6.18 -0.47
CA ILE A 669 -32.25 -7.17 0.15
C ILE A 669 -31.86 -7.40 1.62
N GLU A 670 -30.57 -7.58 1.90
CA GLU A 670 -30.07 -7.76 3.27
C GLU A 670 -30.36 -6.52 4.13
N TRP A 671 -30.09 -5.32 3.60
CA TRP A 671 -30.37 -4.06 4.28
C TRP A 671 -31.86 -3.89 4.60
N GLN A 672 -32.75 -4.25 3.67
CA GLN A 672 -34.21 -4.21 3.92
C GLN A 672 -34.61 -5.13 5.08
N LYS A 673 -34.08 -6.36 5.11
CA LYS A 673 -34.32 -7.31 6.23
C LYS A 673 -33.86 -6.73 7.56
N THR A 674 -32.66 -6.15 7.62
CA THR A 674 -32.16 -5.52 8.85
C THR A 674 -33.06 -4.37 9.32
N GLN A 675 -33.54 -3.53 8.40
CA GLN A 675 -34.45 -2.43 8.74
C GLN A 675 -35.81 -2.92 9.24
N GLU A 676 -36.33 -4.03 8.72
CA GLU A 676 -37.55 -4.66 9.22
C GLU A 676 -37.36 -5.26 10.61
N GLU A 677 -36.23 -5.92 10.87
CA GLU A 677 -35.87 -6.44 12.19
C GLU A 677 -35.70 -5.33 13.23
N GLU A 678 -35.02 -4.23 12.88
CA GLU A 678 -34.89 -3.05 13.75
C GLU A 678 -36.25 -2.42 14.07
N LYS A 679 -37.17 -2.38 13.10
CA LYS A 679 -38.55 -1.92 13.33
C LYS A 679 -39.34 -2.86 14.24
N LYS A 680 -39.14 -4.17 14.12
CA LYS A 680 -39.76 -5.18 15.01
C LYS A 680 -39.23 -5.06 16.44
N LYS A 681 -37.91 -4.94 16.63
CA LYS A 681 -37.29 -4.72 17.94
C LYS A 681 -37.76 -3.42 18.62
N LYS A 682 -37.85 -2.32 17.85
CA LYS A 682 -38.40 -1.05 18.37
C LYS A 682 -39.88 -1.14 18.78
N LYS A 683 -40.66 -2.03 18.15
CA LYS A 683 -42.05 -2.32 18.53
C LYS A 683 -42.15 -3.21 19.77
N GLU A 684 -41.19 -4.11 20.00
CA GLU A 684 -41.16 -4.99 21.17
C GLU A 684 -40.60 -4.31 22.44
N GLU A 685 -39.74 -3.30 22.30
CA GLU A 685 -39.13 -2.57 23.44
C GLU A 685 -39.97 -1.39 23.99
N SER A 686 -41.21 -1.19 23.50
CA SER A 686 -42.10 -0.13 23.98
C SER A 686 -43.37 -0.72 24.62
N PRO A 687 -43.44 -0.94 25.96
CA PRO A 687 -44.70 -1.29 26.59
C PRO A 687 -45.65 -0.07 26.56
N ASP A 688 -46.94 -0.32 26.31
CA ASP A 688 -48.03 0.66 26.28
C ASP A 688 -47.88 1.73 27.37
N LYS A 689 -47.69 2.99 26.97
CA LYS A 689 -47.83 4.12 27.90
C LYS A 689 -49.31 4.30 28.21
N GLU A 690 -49.71 4.05 29.46
CA GLU A 690 -51.04 4.47 29.95
C GLU A 690 -51.24 5.96 29.66
N LYS A 691 -52.43 6.32 29.15
CA LYS A 691 -52.81 7.72 28.92
C LYS A 691 -52.63 8.53 30.22
N PRO A 692 -52.02 9.74 30.16
CA PRO A 692 -51.88 10.60 31.32
C PRO A 692 -53.26 10.91 31.93
N LYS A 693 -53.41 10.75 33.25
CA LYS A 693 -54.71 10.90 33.94
C LYS A 693 -54.98 12.35 34.35
N THR A 694 -53.94 13.15 34.51
CA THR A 694 -54.04 14.58 34.87
C THR A 694 -53.17 15.43 33.96
N LEU A 695 -53.49 16.72 33.85
CA LEU A 695 -52.72 17.66 33.01
C LEU A 695 -51.24 17.77 33.41
N ASN A 696 -50.92 17.54 34.69
CA ASN A 696 -49.54 17.57 35.20
C ASN A 696 -48.73 16.32 34.82
N ASP A 697 -49.38 15.25 34.37
CA ASP A 697 -48.71 14.03 33.90
C ASP A 697 -48.17 14.19 32.46
N ILE A 698 -48.59 15.26 31.76
CA ILE A 698 -48.10 15.59 30.43
C ILE A 698 -46.75 16.30 30.55
N SER A 699 -45.73 15.74 29.92
CA SER A 699 -44.37 16.28 29.94
C SER A 699 -44.35 17.73 29.44
N GLY A 700 -43.86 18.65 30.27
CA GLY A 700 -43.75 20.07 29.95
C GLY A 700 -44.92 20.95 30.40
N ILE A 701 -45.97 20.37 31.00
CA ILE A 701 -46.99 21.11 31.77
C ILE A 701 -46.60 21.09 33.24
N GLY A 702 -46.06 22.20 33.75
CA GLY A 702 -45.80 22.40 35.18
C GLY A 702 -46.99 23.07 35.87
N LYS A 703 -46.98 23.14 37.21
CA LYS A 703 -48.07 23.72 38.03
C LYS A 703 -48.59 25.07 37.52
N VAL A 704 -47.68 26.01 37.21
CA VAL A 704 -48.02 27.35 36.70
C VAL A 704 -48.69 27.29 35.31
N THR A 705 -48.32 26.30 34.50
CA THR A 705 -48.92 26.11 33.17
C THR A 705 -50.28 25.44 33.28
N ALA A 706 -50.43 24.51 34.22
CA ALA A 706 -51.71 23.88 34.54
C ALA A 706 -52.71 24.88 35.11
N GLU A 707 -52.28 25.80 35.97
CA GLU A 707 -53.11 26.91 36.49
C GLU A 707 -53.60 27.82 35.36
N LYS A 708 -52.72 28.22 34.43
CA LYS A 708 -53.12 28.99 33.25
C LYS A 708 -54.13 28.28 32.36
N LEU A 709 -53.99 26.97 32.21
CA LEU A 709 -54.94 26.14 31.46
C LEU A 709 -56.29 26.08 32.19
N ALA A 710 -56.28 25.92 33.51
CA ALA A 710 -57.49 25.92 34.35
C ALA A 710 -58.20 27.28 34.33
N ASP A 711 -57.46 28.39 34.39
CA ASP A 711 -58.00 29.75 34.26
C ASP A 711 -58.64 30.00 32.89
N ALA A 712 -58.19 29.27 31.85
CA ALA A 712 -58.78 29.26 30.51
C ALA A 712 -59.86 28.16 30.32
N GLY A 713 -60.29 27.50 31.40
CA GLY A 713 -61.37 26.51 31.40
C GLY A 713 -60.95 25.08 31.05
N ILE A 714 -59.65 24.76 31.02
CA ILE A 714 -59.12 23.42 30.72
C ILE A 714 -58.61 22.78 32.02
N CYS A 715 -59.38 21.84 32.56
CA CYS A 715 -59.12 21.17 33.84
C CYS A 715 -58.79 19.68 33.69
N SER A 716 -59.02 19.09 32.51
CA SER A 716 -58.73 17.68 32.21
C SER A 716 -57.94 17.48 30.92
N VAL A 717 -57.34 16.30 30.78
CA VAL A 717 -56.54 15.90 29.61
C VAL A 717 -57.41 15.81 28.36
N ASP A 718 -58.66 15.35 28.48
CA ASP A 718 -59.60 15.26 27.36
C ASP A 718 -60.05 16.66 26.89
N GLU A 719 -60.32 17.59 27.81
CA GLU A 719 -60.61 18.99 27.47
C GLU A 719 -59.44 19.65 26.73
N LEU A 720 -58.19 19.35 27.11
CA LEU A 720 -57.02 19.85 26.40
C LEU A 720 -56.92 19.29 24.97
N CYS A 721 -57.30 18.02 24.75
CA CYS A 721 -57.33 17.41 23.43
C CYS A 721 -58.40 18.00 22.51
N GLU A 722 -59.57 18.32 23.06
CA GLU A 722 -60.70 18.87 22.30
C GLU A 722 -60.61 20.39 22.06
N ALA A 723 -59.83 21.10 22.87
CA ALA A 723 -59.68 22.54 22.76
C ALA A 723 -59.01 22.98 21.43
N ASP A 724 -59.52 24.04 20.83
CA ASP A 724 -58.86 24.68 19.69
C ASP A 724 -57.54 25.32 20.15
N ALA A 725 -56.42 24.81 19.61
CA ALA A 725 -55.09 25.22 20.04
C ALA A 725 -54.78 26.70 19.75
N LEU A 726 -55.49 27.34 18.83
CA LEU A 726 -55.32 28.74 18.44
C LEU A 726 -56.06 29.66 19.41
N GLU A 727 -57.29 29.32 19.78
CA GLU A 727 -58.08 30.01 20.79
C GLU A 727 -57.43 29.86 22.19
N LEU A 728 -57.02 28.65 22.55
CA LEU A 728 -56.40 28.38 23.85
C LEU A 728 -55.05 29.09 24.01
N ALA A 729 -54.27 29.22 22.92
CA ALA A 729 -53.03 29.98 22.92
C ALA A 729 -53.26 31.48 23.20
N LYS A 730 -54.34 32.06 22.66
CA LYS A 730 -54.69 33.46 22.94
C LYS A 730 -55.07 33.65 24.40
N ALA A 731 -55.88 32.74 24.97
CA ALA A 731 -56.35 32.83 26.34
C ALA A 731 -55.23 32.65 27.38
N THR A 732 -54.27 31.74 27.12
CA THR A 732 -53.24 31.34 28.10
C THR A 732 -51.87 31.98 27.88
N SER A 733 -51.68 32.66 26.73
CA SER A 733 -50.38 33.11 26.23
C SER A 733 -49.35 31.97 26.05
N ILE A 734 -49.81 30.72 25.90
CA ILE A 734 -48.96 29.56 25.59
C ILE A 734 -48.82 29.43 24.07
N PRO A 735 -47.61 29.19 23.51
CA PRO A 735 -47.45 29.05 22.07
C PRO A 735 -48.29 27.88 21.50
N VAL A 736 -49.02 28.13 20.40
CA VAL A 736 -49.86 27.13 19.69
C VAL A 736 -49.08 25.84 19.41
N LYS A 737 -47.80 25.95 19.03
CA LYS A 737 -46.94 24.79 18.77
C LYS A 737 -46.79 23.88 19.99
N LYS A 738 -46.66 24.46 21.19
CA LYS A 738 -46.57 23.69 22.44
C LYS A 738 -47.89 22.98 22.77
N ILE A 739 -49.01 23.67 22.61
CA ILE A 739 -50.34 23.09 22.85
C ILE A 739 -50.58 21.90 21.91
N LYS A 740 -50.27 22.06 20.60
CA LYS A 740 -50.38 20.97 19.63
C LYS A 740 -49.45 19.80 19.93
N THR A 741 -48.24 20.07 20.46
CA THR A 741 -47.34 19.00 20.91
C THR A 741 -47.94 18.23 22.08
N TRP A 742 -48.53 18.91 23.07
CA TRP A 742 -49.21 18.21 24.17
C TRP A 742 -50.39 17.39 23.68
N GLN A 743 -51.23 17.93 22.80
CA GLN A 743 -52.35 17.21 22.19
C GLN A 743 -51.89 15.98 21.40
N SER A 744 -50.78 16.08 20.67
CA SER A 744 -50.21 14.94 19.92
C SER A 744 -49.52 13.91 20.81
N ASP A 745 -49.05 14.30 21.99
CA ASP A 745 -48.37 13.40 22.92
C ASP A 745 -49.37 12.58 23.77
N ILE A 746 -50.66 12.94 23.76
CA ILE A 746 -51.76 12.26 24.46
C ILE A 746 -52.45 11.18 23.59
N VAL A 747 -52.44 11.36 22.26
CA VAL A 747 -53.04 10.47 21.25
C VAL A 747 -52.01 9.47 20.75
#